data_AF-A0A936WD73-F1
#
_entry.id   AF-A0A936WD73-F1
#
_cell.length_a   1.000
_cell.length_b   1.000
_cell.length_c   1.000
_cell.angle_alpha   90.00
_cell.angle_beta   90.00
_cell.angle_gamma   90.00
#
_symmetry.space_group_name_H-M   'P 1'
#
loop_
_entity.id
_entity.type
_entity.pdbx_description
1 polymer ?
#
loop_
_entity_poly.entity_id
_entity_poly.type
_entity_poly.pdbx_seq_one_letter_code
_entity_poly.pdbx_strand_id
1 'polypeptide(L)'
;MRFLLLLLFLWHSTSLSAQPELEGELNTLPTWMQHLISTEKPQPYILPKRVPLHTNAFIGTWSVQKQGGYRYDFWSDKQRVVIQEFDLKGERRKIIYIDLASNVRMTAGTDEERNAFLVEDLYIPQAGYFHELWNDSVRATGRVETMLGTSCRELLGIDGNKDTTYYWSTDLHPDLFADVLEWGEWLCREGELEYLTALSDRNAGGSLRVDWPKRRFGSGAGSIAFLSITPGATPMPVLEHKPYKLFERRFQWMNNSGIGRLPGWMRAYLTTLPPHPLPAEYTPEPVDRDLPDNAFIGTLTAETPTMILGLPDKTTGRDTTHRLARYSYWADARRAVLQLDDPDDEGYILYAVDLDADVAMAAVNEGHSYVIPKLYIGGLEEVGLSEFGRGLELSFSPTGKYQTMLGRTCELNTTYERYLSRFWFPKEKVLNPVFDMKNWMVQRMGQKFKDLMVFGVADKPMPMAVMGTHLTSYRPGKVKPPVLDLSNYSVRDQRLNKRRERASEAEIAVREYSGGSGQGMGDVTQDIGYDVAVPNEVVMEDLSESVVAVQDEPPPPPTAAAPFLENYLNTSVNRFTGSATLLFKWVQDNKTITWTVRYWSTAERSVLISTSSEALPSIRTRAWIIDRKAGTETEYEFNKDSIVTPYSQALRTSFLSTAPPFLLDTAIGPRQTVLDRSCIYRRHQGTLYRRDAWCDAETPSLYMDLYAARKGWEGMDHILFGQQLGTCAYTQPLKVDYVGPKDQISMRVVSISREPVDPNVFKITKASFTP
;
A
#
# COMPACT_ATOMS: atom_id res chain seq x y z
N MET A 1 -39.67 -13.43 24.12
CA MET A 1 -38.25 -13.06 24.33
C MET A 1 -37.28 -13.84 23.44
N ARG A 2 -37.34 -15.18 23.33
CA ARG A 2 -36.41 -15.96 22.47
C ARG A 2 -36.49 -15.66 20.96
N PHE A 3 -37.67 -15.30 20.44
CA PHE A 3 -37.83 -14.90 19.03
C PHE A 3 -37.28 -13.51 18.71
N LEU A 4 -37.22 -12.60 19.69
CA LEU A 4 -36.67 -11.25 19.53
C LEU A 4 -35.14 -11.25 19.51
N LEU A 5 -34.51 -12.17 20.27
CA LEU A 5 -33.05 -12.39 20.27
C LEU A 5 -32.56 -13.01 18.96
N LEU A 6 -33.32 -13.91 18.34
CA LEU A 6 -32.97 -14.51 17.04
C LEU A 6 -33.07 -13.51 15.87
N LEU A 7 -34.01 -12.56 15.94
CA LEU A 7 -34.11 -11.46 14.97
C LEU A 7 -32.97 -10.44 15.10
N LEU A 8 -32.46 -10.20 16.32
CA LEU A 8 -31.30 -9.33 16.55
C LEU A 8 -29.98 -9.96 16.04
N PHE A 9 -29.84 -11.29 16.14
CA PHE A 9 -28.67 -12.01 15.62
C PHE A 9 -28.63 -12.07 14.09
N LEU A 10 -29.78 -12.14 13.42
CA LEU A 10 -29.87 -12.15 11.95
C LEU A 10 -29.61 -10.79 11.30
N TRP A 11 -29.61 -9.69 12.07
CA TRP A 11 -29.26 -8.35 11.58
C TRP A 11 -27.80 -7.96 11.84
N HIS A 12 -27.04 -8.74 12.64
CA HIS A 12 -25.64 -8.43 12.96
C HIS A 12 -24.62 -9.20 12.11
N SER A 13 -25.06 -10.19 11.34
CA SER A 13 -24.19 -11.07 10.54
C SER A 13 -23.85 -10.56 9.13
N THR A 14 -24.27 -9.35 8.74
CA THR A 14 -24.03 -8.80 7.39
C THR A 14 -22.85 -7.82 7.28
N SER A 15 -21.93 -7.75 8.24
CA SER A 15 -20.96 -6.65 8.31
C SER A 15 -19.46 -7.04 8.41
N LEU A 16 -19.08 -8.22 7.90
CA LEU A 16 -17.70 -8.73 7.97
C LEU A 16 -16.88 -8.64 6.67
N SER A 17 -17.36 -7.93 5.65
CA SER A 17 -16.55 -7.62 4.46
C SER A 17 -15.69 -6.36 4.66
N ALA A 18 -14.47 -6.36 4.12
CA ALA A 18 -13.74 -5.13 3.81
C ALA A 18 -14.68 -4.26 2.94
N GLN A 19 -15.15 -3.12 3.47
CA GLN A 19 -16.23 -2.27 2.91
C GLN A 19 -17.31 -3.05 2.12
N PRO A 20 -18.48 -3.37 2.72
CA PRO A 20 -19.49 -4.16 2.03
C PRO A 20 -19.82 -3.53 0.67
N GLU A 21 -19.66 -4.32 -0.39
CA GLU A 21 -20.13 -3.95 -1.73
C GLU A 21 -21.63 -3.67 -1.61
N LEU A 22 -22.03 -2.45 -1.95
CA LEU A 22 -23.45 -2.10 -1.91
C LEU A 22 -24.12 -2.79 -3.08
N GLU A 23 -25.26 -3.43 -2.83
CA GLU A 23 -26.13 -3.87 -3.91
C GLU A 23 -26.53 -2.63 -4.73
N GLY A 24 -26.25 -2.69 -6.02
CA GLY A 24 -26.45 -1.55 -6.91
C GLY A 24 -27.92 -1.41 -7.31
N GLU A 25 -28.37 -0.16 -7.47
CA GLU A 25 -29.70 0.13 -7.99
C GLU A 25 -29.67 0.33 -9.51
N LEU A 26 -30.62 -0.29 -10.24
CA LEU A 26 -30.72 -0.21 -11.70
C LEU A 26 -30.82 1.24 -12.20
N ASN A 27 -31.54 2.10 -11.47
CA ASN A 27 -31.73 3.51 -11.81
C ASN A 27 -30.43 4.35 -11.77
N THR A 28 -29.32 3.78 -11.29
CA THR A 28 -27.99 4.44 -11.28
C THR A 28 -27.16 4.11 -12.52
N LEU A 29 -27.72 3.35 -13.46
CA LEU A 29 -27.14 2.96 -14.73
C LEU A 29 -27.91 3.56 -15.92
N PRO A 30 -27.23 3.86 -17.04
CA PRO A 30 -27.91 4.27 -18.27
C PRO A 30 -28.84 3.16 -18.77
N THR A 31 -29.91 3.55 -19.44
CA THR A 31 -31.00 2.66 -19.86
C THR A 31 -30.54 1.40 -20.59
N TRP A 32 -29.53 1.51 -21.45
CA TRP A 32 -29.05 0.36 -22.21
C TRP A 32 -28.31 -0.66 -21.33
N MET A 33 -27.59 -0.21 -20.30
CA MET A 33 -26.94 -1.11 -19.34
C MET A 33 -27.95 -1.80 -18.44
N GLN A 34 -29.07 -1.14 -18.09
CA GLN A 34 -30.16 -1.77 -17.33
C GLN A 34 -30.73 -2.99 -18.08
N HIS A 35 -30.85 -2.89 -19.40
CA HIS A 35 -31.31 -3.99 -20.25
C HIS A 35 -30.36 -5.20 -20.31
N LEU A 36 -29.08 -5.02 -19.95
CA LEU A 36 -28.13 -6.14 -19.83
C LEU A 36 -28.37 -6.97 -18.57
N ILE A 37 -28.99 -6.36 -17.55
CA ILE A 37 -29.19 -6.94 -16.22
C ILE A 37 -30.60 -7.49 -16.08
N SER A 38 -31.60 -6.76 -16.57
CA SER A 38 -33.02 -7.08 -16.40
C SER A 38 -33.81 -6.94 -17.68
N THR A 39 -34.81 -7.81 -17.84
CA THR A 39 -35.83 -7.74 -18.90
C THR A 39 -37.00 -6.81 -18.53
N GLU A 40 -37.02 -6.29 -17.31
CA GLU A 40 -38.03 -5.34 -16.85
C GLU A 40 -37.90 -3.98 -17.55
N LYS A 41 -38.97 -3.18 -17.44
CA LYS A 41 -38.97 -1.81 -17.97
C LYS A 41 -37.88 -0.99 -17.27
N PRO A 42 -37.00 -0.30 -18.02
CA PRO A 42 -35.91 0.47 -17.43
C PRO A 42 -36.44 1.58 -16.55
N GLN A 43 -35.76 1.78 -15.42
CA GLN A 43 -36.04 2.84 -14.47
C GLN A 43 -35.38 4.15 -14.93
N PRO A 44 -35.97 5.31 -14.61
CA PRO A 44 -35.37 6.61 -14.92
C PRO A 44 -33.99 6.75 -14.29
N TYR A 45 -33.00 7.22 -15.05
CA TYR A 45 -31.66 7.48 -14.53
C TYR A 45 -31.68 8.62 -13.50
N ILE A 46 -31.22 8.36 -12.28
CA ILE A 46 -31.33 9.31 -11.14
C ILE A 46 -30.08 10.15 -10.89
N LEU A 47 -28.95 9.80 -11.50
CA LEU A 47 -27.71 10.54 -11.25
C LEU A 47 -27.63 11.81 -12.10
N PRO A 48 -26.94 12.86 -11.61
CA PRO A 48 -26.71 14.07 -12.39
C PRO A 48 -26.03 13.74 -13.72
N LYS A 49 -26.47 14.38 -14.80
CA LYS A 49 -25.78 14.29 -16.09
C LYS A 49 -24.34 14.80 -15.92
N ARG A 50 -23.39 13.98 -16.34
CA ARG A 50 -21.97 14.34 -16.38
C ARG A 50 -21.61 14.83 -17.79
N VAL A 51 -20.55 15.62 -17.88
CA VAL A 51 -19.92 15.90 -19.18
C VAL A 51 -19.21 14.61 -19.61
N PRO A 52 -19.41 14.12 -20.84
CA PRO A 52 -18.69 12.94 -21.33
C PRO A 52 -17.18 13.18 -21.25
N LEU A 53 -16.44 12.21 -20.70
CA LEU A 53 -14.97 12.28 -20.66
C LEU A 53 -14.37 12.23 -22.06
N HIS A 54 -14.99 11.46 -22.96
CA HIS A 54 -14.60 11.32 -24.35
C HIS A 54 -15.82 11.04 -25.23
N THR A 55 -15.64 11.19 -26.53
CA THR A 55 -16.59 10.72 -27.54
C THR A 55 -15.77 10.06 -28.63
N ASN A 56 -16.04 8.78 -28.89
CA ASN A 56 -15.24 8.01 -29.82
C ASN A 56 -15.32 8.59 -31.23
N ALA A 57 -14.16 8.83 -31.83
CA ALA A 57 -14.05 9.16 -33.23
C ALA A 57 -14.20 7.89 -34.09
N PHE A 58 -13.64 6.77 -33.63
CA PHE A 58 -13.74 5.48 -34.28
C PHE A 58 -15.02 4.73 -33.88
N ILE A 59 -15.83 4.43 -34.90
CA ILE A 59 -17.01 3.58 -34.80
C ILE A 59 -16.72 2.30 -35.57
N GLY A 60 -16.84 1.15 -34.90
CA GLY A 60 -16.62 -0.15 -35.52
C GLY A 60 -16.22 -1.23 -34.54
N THR A 61 -15.60 -2.28 -35.07
CA THR A 61 -15.11 -3.41 -34.28
C THR A 61 -13.65 -3.68 -34.55
N TRP A 62 -12.93 -4.15 -33.54
CA TRP A 62 -11.53 -4.55 -33.70
C TRP A 62 -11.16 -5.58 -32.66
N SER A 63 -10.11 -6.35 -32.94
CA SER A 63 -9.58 -7.34 -32.01
C SER A 63 -8.10 -7.13 -31.84
N VAL A 64 -7.61 -7.29 -30.62
CA VAL A 64 -6.19 -7.23 -30.28
C VAL A 64 -5.80 -8.45 -29.46
N GLN A 65 -4.56 -8.89 -29.59
CA GLN A 65 -4.01 -9.96 -28.78
C GLN A 65 -2.59 -9.66 -28.37
N LYS A 66 -2.30 -9.88 -27.09
CA LYS A 66 -0.93 -9.97 -26.61
C LYS A 66 -0.41 -11.38 -26.84
N GLN A 67 0.78 -11.51 -27.40
CA GLN A 67 1.41 -12.82 -27.64
C GLN A 67 1.57 -13.58 -26.31
N GLY A 68 1.07 -14.81 -26.25
CA GLY A 68 1.09 -15.61 -25.03
C GLY A 68 0.17 -15.11 -23.92
N GLY A 69 -0.73 -14.17 -24.22
CA GLY A 69 -1.69 -13.57 -23.29
C GLY A 69 -3.14 -13.61 -23.80
N TYR A 70 -3.95 -12.67 -23.31
CA TYR A 70 -5.38 -12.58 -23.59
C TYR A 70 -5.67 -11.96 -24.97
N ARG A 71 -6.80 -12.37 -25.54
CA ARG A 71 -7.41 -11.71 -26.70
C ARG A 71 -8.58 -10.86 -26.24
N TYR A 72 -8.69 -9.67 -26.83
CA TYR A 72 -9.78 -8.75 -26.57
C TYR A 72 -10.50 -8.40 -27.86
N ASP A 73 -11.82 -8.60 -27.87
CA ASP A 73 -12.69 -8.20 -28.97
C ASP A 73 -13.49 -6.96 -28.56
N PHE A 74 -13.43 -5.90 -29.37
CA PHE A 74 -13.99 -4.58 -29.09
C PHE A 74 -15.11 -4.22 -30.08
N TRP A 75 -16.14 -3.57 -29.55
CA TRP A 75 -17.19 -2.88 -30.28
C TRP A 75 -17.29 -1.46 -29.76
N SER A 76 -17.18 -0.46 -30.64
CA SER A 76 -17.34 0.94 -30.27
C SER A 76 -18.36 1.64 -31.17
N ASP A 77 -19.19 2.47 -30.55
CA ASP A 77 -19.85 3.58 -31.22
C ASP A 77 -19.44 4.90 -30.56
N LYS A 78 -20.08 6.01 -30.92
CA LYS A 78 -19.74 7.35 -30.39
C LYS A 78 -19.68 7.44 -28.86
N GLN A 79 -20.49 6.66 -28.15
CA GLN A 79 -20.68 6.82 -26.69
C GLN A 79 -20.59 5.51 -25.91
N ARG A 80 -20.52 4.36 -26.58
CA ARG A 80 -20.53 3.04 -25.94
C ARG A 80 -19.36 2.22 -26.42
N VAL A 81 -18.78 1.46 -25.50
CA VAL A 81 -17.77 0.45 -25.80
C VAL A 81 -18.15 -0.87 -25.12
N VAL A 82 -18.01 -1.98 -25.83
CA VAL A 82 -18.13 -3.33 -25.29
C VAL A 82 -16.84 -4.08 -25.59
N ILE A 83 -16.28 -4.75 -24.58
CA ILE A 83 -15.04 -5.51 -24.66
C ILE A 83 -15.31 -6.93 -24.18
N GLN A 84 -14.91 -7.93 -24.94
CA GLN A 84 -14.87 -9.33 -24.49
C GLN A 84 -13.43 -9.78 -24.31
N GLU A 85 -13.11 -10.33 -23.14
CA GLU A 85 -11.80 -10.93 -22.85
C GLU A 85 -11.87 -12.45 -22.99
N PHE A 86 -10.92 -13.00 -23.74
CA PHE A 86 -10.75 -14.44 -23.94
C PHE A 86 -9.38 -14.89 -23.46
N ASP A 87 -9.33 -16.03 -22.76
CA ASP A 87 -8.09 -16.67 -22.35
C ASP A 87 -7.36 -17.36 -23.52
N LEU A 88 -6.19 -17.94 -23.22
CA LEU A 88 -5.38 -18.66 -24.19
C LEU A 88 -6.06 -19.91 -24.77
N LYS A 89 -7.09 -20.45 -24.11
CA LYS A 89 -7.89 -21.58 -24.59
C LYS A 89 -9.06 -21.10 -25.46
N GLY A 90 -9.30 -19.79 -25.54
CA GLY A 90 -10.44 -19.20 -26.23
C GLY A 90 -11.71 -19.18 -25.38
N GLU A 91 -11.62 -19.42 -24.07
CA GLU A 91 -12.74 -19.34 -23.15
C GLU A 91 -12.96 -17.88 -22.72
N ARG A 92 -14.23 -17.43 -22.74
CA ARG A 92 -14.60 -16.06 -22.36
C ARG A 92 -14.49 -15.89 -20.85
N ARG A 93 -13.66 -14.96 -20.40
CA ARG A 93 -13.42 -14.67 -18.97
C ARG A 93 -14.36 -13.61 -18.41
N LYS A 94 -14.46 -12.48 -19.11
CA LYS A 94 -15.29 -11.35 -18.69
C LYS A 94 -15.72 -10.50 -19.88
N ILE A 95 -16.71 -9.65 -19.62
CA ILE A 95 -17.23 -8.65 -20.53
C ILE A 95 -17.15 -7.30 -19.82
N ILE A 96 -16.63 -6.28 -20.50
CA ILE A 96 -16.56 -4.92 -19.99
C ILE A 96 -17.48 -4.06 -20.84
N TYR A 97 -18.37 -3.32 -20.18
CA TYR A 97 -19.30 -2.36 -20.76
C TYR A 97 -18.90 -0.96 -20.33
N ILE A 98 -18.83 -0.02 -21.27
CA ILE A 98 -18.47 1.37 -20.99
C ILE A 98 -19.54 2.28 -21.61
N ASP A 99 -20.03 3.22 -20.81
CA ASP A 99 -20.85 4.33 -21.26
C ASP A 99 -20.10 5.65 -21.03
N LEU A 100 -19.65 6.25 -22.12
CA LEU A 100 -18.87 7.49 -22.12
C LEU A 100 -19.72 8.72 -21.78
N ALA A 101 -21.03 8.67 -22.00
CA ALA A 101 -21.92 9.77 -21.66
C ALA A 101 -22.14 9.88 -20.15
N SER A 102 -22.15 8.74 -19.46
CA SER A 102 -22.36 8.63 -18.01
C SER A 102 -21.03 8.49 -17.26
N ASN A 103 -19.91 8.30 -17.95
CA ASN A 103 -18.58 8.01 -17.40
C ASN A 103 -18.59 6.77 -16.48
N VAL A 104 -19.30 5.73 -16.91
CA VAL A 104 -19.49 4.49 -16.14
C VAL A 104 -18.86 3.32 -16.86
N ARG A 105 -18.20 2.47 -16.08
CA ARG A 105 -17.74 1.16 -16.49
C ARG A 105 -18.53 0.10 -15.72
N MET A 106 -18.94 -0.96 -16.40
CA MET A 106 -19.59 -2.12 -15.80
C MET A 106 -18.92 -3.41 -16.28
N THR A 107 -18.40 -4.20 -15.36
CA THR A 107 -17.72 -5.47 -15.66
C THR A 107 -18.62 -6.64 -15.29
N ALA A 108 -18.81 -7.58 -16.21
CA ALA A 108 -19.51 -8.85 -16.00
C ALA A 108 -18.50 -10.00 -16.12
N GLY A 109 -18.24 -10.74 -15.04
CA GLY A 109 -17.19 -11.76 -15.01
C GLY A 109 -17.63 -13.10 -14.44
N THR A 110 -16.90 -14.15 -14.79
CA THR A 110 -16.90 -15.46 -14.10
C THR A 110 -15.65 -15.55 -13.26
N ASP A 111 -15.62 -14.86 -12.13
CA ASP A 111 -14.71 -15.26 -11.06
C ASP A 111 -15.34 -16.49 -10.40
N GLU A 112 -14.56 -17.55 -10.14
CA GLU A 112 -15.05 -18.92 -9.87
C GLU A 112 -16.01 -19.06 -8.67
N GLU A 113 -16.34 -17.97 -7.97
CA GLU A 113 -17.27 -17.94 -6.85
C GLU A 113 -18.41 -16.89 -6.93
N ARG A 114 -18.43 -15.95 -7.89
CA ARG A 114 -19.50 -14.93 -7.97
C ARG A 114 -19.87 -14.56 -9.40
N ASN A 115 -21.11 -14.89 -9.76
CA ASN A 115 -21.78 -14.28 -10.91
C ASN A 115 -22.27 -12.88 -10.48
N ALA A 116 -21.56 -11.81 -10.89
CA ALA A 116 -22.03 -10.43 -10.70
C ALA A 116 -21.68 -9.43 -11.82
N PHE A 117 -22.42 -8.32 -11.85
CA PHE A 117 -22.07 -7.06 -12.51
C PHE A 117 -21.45 -6.11 -11.48
N LEU A 118 -20.27 -5.59 -11.78
CA LEU A 118 -19.56 -4.62 -10.94
C LEU A 118 -19.55 -3.27 -11.65
N VAL A 119 -20.06 -2.23 -11.01
CA VAL A 119 -20.15 -0.87 -11.56
C VAL A 119 -19.08 0.02 -10.95
N GLU A 120 -18.30 0.70 -11.78
CA GLU A 120 -17.14 1.49 -11.40
C GLU A 120 -17.12 2.85 -12.12
N ASP A 121 -16.43 3.83 -11.55
CA ASP A 121 -16.17 5.10 -12.23
C ASP A 121 -15.17 4.82 -13.37
N LEU A 122 -15.45 5.33 -14.57
CA LEU A 122 -14.61 5.10 -15.74
C LEU A 122 -13.18 5.66 -15.57
N TYR A 123 -13.07 6.84 -14.94
CA TYR A 123 -11.82 7.56 -14.75
C TYR A 123 -11.79 8.31 -13.41
N ILE A 124 -10.61 8.39 -12.80
CA ILE A 124 -10.37 9.07 -11.52
C ILE A 124 -9.23 10.10 -11.75
N PRO A 125 -9.52 11.41 -11.76
CA PRO A 125 -8.58 12.50 -12.10
C PRO A 125 -7.28 12.64 -11.29
N GLN A 126 -7.05 11.78 -10.30
CA GLN A 126 -5.88 11.78 -9.42
C GLN A 126 -5.35 10.37 -9.15
N ALA A 127 -5.96 9.34 -9.73
CA ALA A 127 -5.36 8.03 -9.73
C ALA A 127 -4.19 8.07 -10.70
N GLY A 128 -3.05 7.60 -10.25
CA GLY A 128 -1.96 7.33 -11.16
C GLY A 128 -2.29 6.14 -12.04
N TYR A 129 -2.25 6.34 -13.35
CA TYR A 129 -2.35 5.29 -14.35
C TYR A 129 -0.93 4.96 -14.78
N PHE A 130 -0.51 3.69 -14.64
CA PHE A 130 0.83 3.29 -15.07
C PHE A 130 0.93 3.45 -16.58
N HIS A 131 1.87 4.27 -17.02
CA HIS A 131 2.24 4.40 -18.43
C HIS A 131 3.66 3.91 -18.57
N GLU A 132 3.81 2.78 -19.26
CA GLU A 132 5.13 2.37 -19.72
C GLU A 132 5.62 3.40 -20.74
N LEU A 133 6.77 4.02 -20.48
CA LEU A 133 7.43 4.86 -21.48
C LEU A 133 7.98 3.92 -22.56
N TRP A 134 7.32 3.89 -23.72
CA TRP A 134 7.71 2.95 -24.76
C TRP A 134 8.94 3.41 -25.54
N ASN A 135 9.17 4.71 -25.68
CA ASN A 135 10.40 5.28 -26.23
C ASN A 135 10.52 6.78 -25.98
N ASP A 136 11.74 7.31 -26.08
CA ASP A 136 12.02 8.75 -26.15
C ASP A 136 12.24 9.23 -27.59
N SER A 137 12.65 8.32 -28.46
CA SER A 137 12.93 8.60 -29.87
C SER A 137 12.62 7.40 -30.74
N VAL A 138 12.26 7.66 -32.00
CA VAL A 138 12.06 6.63 -33.02
C VAL A 138 12.91 6.90 -34.26
N ARG A 139 13.30 5.83 -34.94
CA ARG A 139 13.94 5.90 -36.27
C ARG A 139 13.45 4.80 -37.17
N ALA A 140 13.31 5.08 -38.46
CA ALA A 140 12.96 4.07 -39.45
C ALA A 140 14.11 3.06 -39.64
N THR A 141 13.79 1.77 -39.73
CA THR A 141 14.79 0.72 -40.00
C THR A 141 14.92 0.41 -41.49
N GLY A 142 13.94 0.85 -42.29
CA GLY A 142 13.83 0.54 -43.72
C GLY A 142 13.10 -0.77 -44.02
N ARG A 143 12.72 -1.55 -43.00
CA ARG A 143 11.91 -2.76 -43.20
C ARG A 143 10.42 -2.42 -43.36
N VAL A 144 9.74 -3.25 -44.14
CA VAL A 144 8.31 -3.13 -44.44
C VAL A 144 7.68 -4.51 -44.38
N GLU A 145 6.49 -4.59 -43.79
CA GLU A 145 5.69 -5.82 -43.67
C GLU A 145 4.24 -5.53 -44.08
N THR A 146 3.54 -6.51 -44.65
CA THR A 146 2.10 -6.36 -44.95
C THR A 146 1.29 -7.00 -43.84
N MET A 147 0.47 -6.21 -43.15
CA MET A 147 -0.36 -6.62 -42.02
C MET A 147 -1.79 -6.10 -42.21
N LEU A 148 -2.79 -6.96 -41.99
CA LEU A 148 -4.21 -6.63 -42.23
C LEU A 148 -4.46 -5.98 -43.60
N GLY A 149 -3.76 -6.45 -44.64
CA GLY A 149 -3.85 -5.90 -46.00
C GLY A 149 -3.13 -4.56 -46.23
N THR A 150 -2.37 -4.07 -45.25
CA THR A 150 -1.72 -2.76 -45.27
C THR A 150 -0.20 -2.87 -45.15
N SER A 151 0.53 -2.08 -45.94
CA SER A 151 1.98 -2.00 -45.84
C SER A 151 2.39 -1.14 -44.64
N CYS A 152 2.98 -1.77 -43.63
CA CYS A 152 3.45 -1.15 -42.39
C CYS A 152 4.97 -0.99 -42.42
N ARG A 153 5.46 0.12 -41.89
CA ARG A 153 6.90 0.42 -41.80
C ARG A 153 7.40 0.08 -40.41
N GLU A 154 8.53 -0.61 -40.33
CA GLU A 154 9.17 -0.88 -39.05
C GLU A 154 9.91 0.38 -38.57
N LEU A 155 9.53 0.86 -37.39
CA LEU A 155 10.25 1.88 -36.63
C LEU A 155 10.91 1.21 -35.42
N LEU A 156 12.13 1.64 -35.11
CA LEU A 156 12.84 1.27 -33.91
C LEU A 156 12.78 2.44 -32.93
N GLY A 157 12.03 2.27 -31.84
CA GLY A 157 12.04 3.16 -30.70
C GLY A 157 13.11 2.79 -29.68
N ILE A 158 13.67 3.81 -29.04
CA ILE A 158 14.68 3.70 -27.99
C ILE A 158 14.31 4.65 -26.85
N ASP A 159 14.33 4.16 -25.61
CA ASP A 159 14.12 4.96 -24.39
C ASP A 159 15.44 5.37 -23.70
N GLY A 160 15.35 6.12 -22.61
CA GLY A 160 16.48 6.60 -21.82
C GLY A 160 17.29 5.50 -21.16
N ASN A 161 16.72 4.30 -21.00
CA ASN A 161 17.41 3.10 -20.52
C ASN A 161 18.13 2.33 -21.64
N LYS A 162 17.98 2.79 -22.89
CA LYS A 162 18.42 2.14 -24.14
C LYS A 162 17.66 0.84 -24.43
N ASP A 163 16.49 0.65 -23.81
CA ASP A 163 15.59 -0.41 -24.18
C ASP A 163 15.02 -0.12 -25.57
N THR A 164 14.78 -1.18 -26.33
CA THR A 164 14.32 -1.07 -27.72
C THR A 164 12.87 -1.50 -27.84
N THR A 165 12.14 -0.93 -28.77
CA THR A 165 10.78 -1.36 -29.11
C THR A 165 10.58 -1.19 -30.61
N TYR A 166 9.97 -2.18 -31.24
CA TYR A 166 9.76 -2.24 -32.68
C TYR A 166 8.30 -2.01 -32.97
N TYR A 167 8.01 -1.05 -33.84
CA TYR A 167 6.65 -0.63 -34.18
C TYR A 167 6.40 -0.90 -35.65
N TRP A 168 5.31 -1.58 -35.97
CA TRP A 168 4.81 -1.71 -37.33
C TRP A 168 3.79 -0.61 -37.58
N SER A 169 4.33 0.56 -37.89
CA SER A 169 3.60 1.82 -38.00
C SER A 169 2.75 1.88 -39.26
N THR A 170 1.56 2.47 -39.12
CA THR A 170 0.56 2.67 -40.18
C THR A 170 -0.09 4.05 -40.04
N ASP A 171 -0.51 4.63 -41.17
CA ASP A 171 -1.29 5.87 -41.20
C ASP A 171 -2.80 5.59 -41.31
N LEU A 172 -3.22 4.32 -41.35
CA LEU A 172 -4.64 3.96 -41.41
C LEU A 172 -5.31 4.08 -40.05
N HIS A 173 -6.63 4.34 -40.06
CA HIS A 173 -7.47 4.47 -38.86
C HIS A 173 -6.93 5.47 -37.80
N PRO A 174 -6.60 6.72 -38.18
CA PRO A 174 -6.11 7.72 -37.23
C PRO A 174 -7.09 7.95 -36.06
N ASP A 175 -8.40 7.90 -36.34
CA ASP A 175 -9.44 8.00 -35.32
C ASP A 175 -9.39 6.85 -34.29
N LEU A 176 -9.03 5.64 -34.71
CA LEU A 176 -8.89 4.49 -33.81
C LEU A 176 -7.73 4.68 -32.86
N PHE A 177 -6.56 5.06 -33.38
CA PHE A 177 -5.37 5.23 -32.56
C PHE A 177 -5.46 6.43 -31.62
N ALA A 178 -6.17 7.49 -32.02
CA ALA A 178 -6.52 8.58 -31.11
C ALA A 178 -7.42 8.09 -29.96
N ASP A 179 -8.45 7.28 -30.26
CA ASP A 179 -9.32 6.70 -29.24
C ASP A 179 -8.60 5.68 -28.34
N VAL A 180 -7.73 4.83 -28.91
CA VAL A 180 -6.95 3.81 -28.17
C VAL A 180 -5.98 4.47 -27.19
N LEU A 181 -5.41 5.62 -27.54
CA LEU A 181 -4.57 6.38 -26.62
C LEU A 181 -5.35 6.80 -25.37
N GLU A 182 -6.55 7.37 -25.55
CA GLU A 182 -7.44 7.78 -24.45
C GLU A 182 -7.95 6.57 -23.65
N TRP A 183 -8.44 5.53 -24.34
CA TRP A 183 -8.94 4.32 -23.69
C TRP A 183 -7.85 3.56 -22.94
N GLY A 184 -6.63 3.55 -23.49
CA GLY A 184 -5.47 2.91 -22.88
C GLY A 184 -5.30 3.40 -21.45
N GLU A 185 -5.34 4.72 -21.23
CA GLU A 185 -5.22 5.29 -19.88
C GLU A 185 -6.30 4.76 -18.92
N TRP A 186 -7.54 4.67 -19.37
CA TRP A 186 -8.66 4.25 -18.52
C TRP A 186 -8.70 2.75 -18.28
N LEU A 187 -8.21 1.98 -19.24
CA LEU A 187 -8.17 0.51 -19.23
C LEU A 187 -6.87 -0.04 -18.64
N CYS A 188 -5.85 0.78 -18.36
CA CYS A 188 -4.59 0.36 -17.73
C CYS A 188 -4.76 -0.39 -16.40
N ARG A 189 -5.94 -0.32 -15.75
CA ARG A 189 -6.24 -1.11 -14.53
C ARG A 189 -6.53 -2.59 -14.80
N GLU A 190 -6.68 -2.98 -16.07
CA GLU A 190 -7.17 -4.29 -16.49
C GLU A 190 -6.09 -5.14 -17.15
N GLY A 191 -5.31 -5.85 -16.33
CA GLY A 191 -4.41 -6.90 -16.81
C GLY A 191 -3.57 -6.43 -18.00
N GLU A 192 -3.74 -7.06 -19.16
CA GLU A 192 -2.92 -6.81 -20.35
C GLU A 192 -3.44 -5.70 -21.27
N LEU A 193 -4.52 -4.99 -20.91
CA LEU A 193 -5.01 -3.84 -21.68
C LEU A 193 -4.13 -2.60 -21.53
N GLU A 194 -3.23 -2.55 -20.53
CA GLU A 194 -2.22 -1.50 -20.39
C GLU A 194 -1.33 -1.33 -21.64
N TYR A 195 -1.08 -2.44 -22.35
CA TYR A 195 -0.25 -2.49 -23.56
C TYR A 195 -0.92 -1.85 -24.78
N LEU A 196 -2.20 -1.47 -24.71
CA LEU A 196 -2.85 -0.68 -25.77
C LEU A 196 -2.13 0.64 -26.04
N THR A 197 -1.55 1.24 -25.01
CA THR A 197 -0.79 2.50 -25.11
C THR A 197 0.42 2.37 -26.04
N ALA A 198 1.02 1.19 -26.16
CA ALA A 198 2.14 0.93 -27.07
C ALA A 198 1.73 1.10 -28.54
N LEU A 199 0.51 0.70 -28.89
CA LEU A 199 -0.03 0.74 -30.25
C LEU A 199 -0.32 2.16 -30.74
N SER A 200 -0.36 3.14 -29.84
CA SER A 200 -0.64 4.56 -30.12
C SER A 200 0.42 5.48 -29.52
N ASP A 201 1.68 5.02 -29.51
CA ASP A 201 2.77 5.79 -28.93
C ASP A 201 2.96 7.16 -29.61
N ARG A 202 3.24 8.18 -28.80
CA ARG A 202 3.31 9.58 -29.26
C ARG A 202 4.38 9.81 -30.34
N ASN A 203 5.49 9.10 -30.27
CA ASN A 203 6.61 9.29 -31.20
C ASN A 203 6.51 8.33 -32.39
N ALA A 204 6.02 7.11 -32.19
CA ALA A 204 5.88 6.10 -33.25
C ALA A 204 4.58 6.24 -34.07
N GLY A 205 3.56 6.90 -33.52
CA GLY A 205 2.22 6.97 -34.09
C GLY A 205 1.46 5.64 -34.00
N GLY A 206 0.38 5.54 -34.77
CA GLY A 206 -0.46 4.34 -34.83
C GLY A 206 0.30 3.13 -35.37
N SER A 207 0.22 2.00 -34.66
CA SER A 207 0.94 0.77 -34.99
C SER A 207 0.02 -0.44 -34.96
N LEU A 208 0.09 -1.31 -35.98
CA LEU A 208 -0.70 -2.54 -36.02
C LEU A 208 -0.11 -3.66 -35.18
N ARG A 209 1.20 -3.60 -34.93
CA ARG A 209 1.93 -4.48 -34.03
C ARG A 209 3.02 -3.69 -33.34
N VAL A 210 3.27 -4.04 -32.09
CA VAL A 210 4.44 -3.56 -31.34
C VAL A 210 5.09 -4.76 -30.67
N ASP A 211 6.39 -4.89 -30.87
CA ASP A 211 7.21 -5.96 -30.29
C ASP A 211 8.30 -5.32 -29.42
N TRP A 212 8.51 -5.87 -28.23
CA TRP A 212 9.58 -5.45 -27.35
C TRP A 212 10.36 -6.66 -26.81
N PRO A 213 11.70 -6.61 -26.86
CA PRO A 213 12.53 -7.56 -26.14
C PRO A 213 12.38 -7.34 -24.63
N LYS A 214 13.02 -8.19 -23.83
CA LYS A 214 13.06 -8.02 -22.36
C LYS A 214 13.64 -6.65 -22.05
N ARG A 215 12.82 -5.78 -21.44
CA ARG A 215 13.22 -4.45 -21.02
C ARG A 215 14.03 -4.52 -19.73
N ARG A 216 14.95 -3.56 -19.54
CA ARG A 216 15.84 -3.52 -18.39
C ARG A 216 15.09 -3.18 -17.10
N PHE A 217 14.14 -2.25 -17.17
CA PHE A 217 13.30 -1.83 -16.06
C PHE A 217 11.85 -1.69 -16.54
N GLY A 218 11.13 -2.80 -16.72
CA GLY A 218 9.78 -2.75 -17.28
C GLY A 218 9.19 -4.13 -17.55
N SER A 219 8.27 -4.19 -18.51
CA SER A 219 7.58 -5.42 -18.89
C SER A 219 8.56 -6.47 -19.46
N GLY A 220 8.25 -7.75 -19.20
CA GLY A 220 8.97 -8.86 -19.83
C GLY A 220 8.81 -8.81 -21.35
N ALA A 221 9.66 -9.55 -22.09
CA ALA A 221 9.58 -9.59 -23.55
C ALA A 221 8.16 -9.93 -24.02
N GLY A 222 7.66 -9.19 -25.00
CA GLY A 222 6.27 -9.29 -25.40
C GLY A 222 5.99 -8.70 -26.77
N SER A 223 4.77 -8.94 -27.21
CA SER A 223 4.21 -8.41 -28.45
C SER A 223 2.73 -8.20 -28.26
N ILE A 224 2.20 -7.12 -28.85
CA ILE A 224 0.77 -6.89 -28.97
C ILE A 224 0.44 -6.52 -30.42
N ALA A 225 -0.62 -7.12 -30.97
CA ALA A 225 -1.01 -6.91 -32.36
C ALA A 225 -2.52 -6.88 -32.57
N PHE A 226 -2.96 -6.05 -33.50
CA PHE A 226 -4.32 -6.10 -34.03
C PHE A 226 -4.51 -7.36 -34.88
N LEU A 227 -5.58 -8.10 -34.59
CA LEU A 227 -5.99 -9.27 -35.37
C LEU A 227 -7.02 -8.90 -36.45
N SER A 228 -7.86 -7.90 -36.18
CA SER A 228 -8.84 -7.41 -37.13
C SER A 228 -9.24 -5.96 -36.80
N ILE A 229 -9.59 -5.19 -37.83
CA ILE A 229 -10.15 -3.84 -37.71
C ILE A 229 -11.25 -3.71 -38.76
N THR A 230 -12.47 -3.39 -38.34
CA THR A 230 -13.63 -3.21 -39.22
C THR A 230 -14.31 -1.89 -38.87
N PRO A 231 -14.02 -0.81 -39.62
CA PRO A 231 -14.69 0.47 -39.44
C PRO A 231 -16.15 0.43 -39.89
N GLY A 232 -16.96 1.30 -39.31
CA GLY A 232 -18.37 1.48 -39.66
C GLY A 232 -19.30 0.99 -38.56
N ALA A 233 -20.48 1.57 -38.49
CA ALA A 233 -21.47 1.24 -37.47
C ALA A 233 -21.88 -0.24 -37.55
N THR A 234 -21.57 -0.98 -36.50
CA THR A 234 -22.08 -2.33 -36.27
C THR A 234 -23.03 -2.30 -35.08
N PRO A 235 -24.07 -3.16 -35.06
CA PRO A 235 -24.87 -3.33 -33.86
C PRO A 235 -23.99 -3.78 -32.69
N MET A 236 -24.25 -3.21 -31.51
CA MET A 236 -23.62 -3.69 -30.28
C MET A 236 -23.91 -5.19 -30.10
N PRO A 237 -22.94 -5.96 -29.60
CA PRO A 237 -23.09 -7.41 -29.52
C PRO A 237 -24.20 -7.76 -28.52
N VAL A 238 -25.04 -8.73 -28.88
CA VAL A 238 -26.03 -9.31 -27.96
C VAL A 238 -25.34 -10.46 -27.24
N LEU A 239 -25.01 -10.25 -25.97
CA LEU A 239 -24.25 -11.19 -25.17
C LEU A 239 -25.14 -11.83 -24.10
N GLU A 240 -25.17 -13.15 -24.06
CA GLU A 240 -25.90 -13.87 -23.02
C GLU A 240 -25.18 -13.79 -21.67
N HIS A 241 -25.98 -13.47 -20.65
CA HIS A 241 -25.56 -13.31 -19.26
C HIS A 241 -26.22 -14.37 -18.36
N LYS A 242 -25.46 -14.87 -17.39
CA LYS A 242 -26.02 -15.62 -16.26
C LYS A 242 -26.79 -14.66 -15.34
N PRO A 243 -27.67 -15.14 -14.45
CA PRO A 243 -28.25 -14.28 -13.42
C PRO A 243 -27.14 -13.68 -12.57
N TYR A 244 -26.89 -12.39 -12.78
CA TYR A 244 -25.84 -11.62 -12.14
C TYR A 244 -26.47 -10.66 -11.14
N LYS A 245 -25.94 -10.60 -9.91
CA LYS A 245 -26.26 -9.50 -8.99
C LYS A 245 -25.54 -8.23 -9.42
N LEU A 246 -26.12 -7.07 -9.15
CA LEU A 246 -25.48 -5.79 -9.40
C LEU A 246 -24.81 -5.28 -8.13
N PHE A 247 -23.53 -4.92 -8.21
CA PHE A 247 -22.80 -4.30 -7.11
C PHE A 247 -22.19 -2.97 -7.53
N GLU A 248 -22.19 -2.05 -6.57
CA GLU A 248 -21.71 -0.70 -6.72
C GLU A 248 -20.31 -0.52 -6.13
N ARG A 249 -19.35 -0.14 -6.97
CA ARG A 249 -17.95 0.13 -6.61
C ARG A 249 -17.49 1.54 -7.00
N ARG A 250 -18.37 2.42 -7.49
CA ARG A 250 -18.05 3.85 -7.67
C ARG A 250 -17.64 4.48 -6.34
N PHE A 251 -16.67 5.39 -6.40
CA PHE A 251 -15.96 5.90 -5.21
C PHE A 251 -16.90 6.55 -4.20
N GLN A 252 -17.85 7.35 -4.68
CA GLN A 252 -18.80 8.04 -3.80
C GLN A 252 -19.67 7.06 -2.99
N TRP A 253 -20.00 5.88 -3.54
CA TRP A 253 -20.80 4.85 -2.86
C TRP A 253 -19.96 4.02 -1.90
N MET A 254 -18.79 3.57 -2.34
CA MET A 254 -17.82 2.87 -1.49
C MET A 254 -17.44 3.71 -0.27
N ASN A 255 -17.18 5.00 -0.48
CA ASN A 255 -16.93 5.94 0.60
C ASN A 255 -18.18 6.11 1.48
N ASN A 256 -19.37 6.24 0.90
CA ASN A 256 -20.60 6.42 1.68
C ASN A 256 -20.87 5.24 2.63
N SER A 257 -20.65 3.99 2.19
CA SER A 257 -20.77 2.80 3.04
C SER A 257 -19.58 2.60 3.99
N GLY A 258 -18.48 3.35 3.81
CA GLY A 258 -17.27 3.28 4.62
C GLY A 258 -17.06 4.44 5.61
N ILE A 259 -17.89 5.48 5.58
CA ILE A 259 -17.77 6.68 6.43
C ILE A 259 -18.67 6.56 7.65
N GLY A 260 -18.07 6.58 8.84
CA GLY A 260 -18.77 6.65 10.11
C GLY A 260 -19.44 8.00 10.39
N ARG A 261 -19.74 8.27 11.67
CA ARG A 261 -20.22 9.59 12.10
C ARG A 261 -19.16 10.65 11.80
N LEU A 262 -19.54 11.65 11.01
CA LEU A 262 -18.67 12.72 10.57
C LEU A 262 -19.49 14.02 10.55
N PRO A 263 -18.97 15.16 11.03
CA PRO A 263 -19.69 16.42 10.98
C PRO A 263 -19.99 16.80 9.52
N GLY A 264 -21.15 17.43 9.30
CA GLY A 264 -21.68 17.67 7.95
C GLY A 264 -20.72 18.42 7.02
N TRP A 265 -19.88 19.29 7.57
CA TRP A 265 -18.90 20.05 6.79
C TRP A 265 -17.74 19.19 6.28
N MET A 266 -17.21 18.27 7.08
CA MET A 266 -16.18 17.33 6.64
C MET A 266 -16.75 16.30 5.67
N ARG A 267 -17.98 15.83 5.92
CA ARG A 267 -18.66 14.88 5.05
C ARG A 267 -18.90 15.44 3.64
N ALA A 268 -19.22 16.74 3.55
CA ALA A 268 -19.40 17.41 2.28
C ALA A 268 -18.15 17.40 1.38
N TYR A 269 -16.95 17.19 1.93
CA TYR A 269 -15.75 17.02 1.13
C TYR A 269 -15.67 15.64 0.46
N LEU A 270 -16.30 14.61 1.04
CA LEU A 270 -16.13 13.21 0.64
C LEU A 270 -17.25 12.72 -0.28
N THR A 271 -18.48 13.14 -0.04
CA THR A 271 -19.63 12.63 -0.78
C THR A 271 -20.83 13.57 -0.72
N THR A 272 -21.59 13.60 -1.80
CA THR A 272 -22.89 14.28 -1.88
C THR A 272 -24.06 13.35 -1.51
N LEU A 273 -23.78 12.06 -1.32
CA LEU A 273 -24.79 11.07 -0.95
C LEU A 273 -25.23 11.23 0.50
N PRO A 274 -26.51 10.98 0.81
CA PRO A 274 -27.00 11.00 2.18
C PRO A 274 -26.24 9.98 3.05
N PRO A 275 -26.06 10.25 4.37
CA PRO A 275 -25.40 9.32 5.29
C PRO A 275 -25.98 7.91 5.22
N HIS A 276 -25.12 6.93 4.96
CA HIS A 276 -25.51 5.53 5.10
C HIS A 276 -25.77 5.24 6.59
N PRO A 277 -26.90 4.62 6.97
CA PRO A 277 -27.27 4.43 8.37
C PRO A 277 -26.31 3.48 9.10
N LEU A 278 -25.94 2.35 8.48
CA LEU A 278 -25.13 1.31 9.14
C LEU A 278 -23.79 1.83 9.69
N PRO A 279 -22.88 2.45 8.91
CA PRO A 279 -21.59 2.93 9.46
C PRO A 279 -21.76 3.93 10.61
N ALA A 280 -22.78 4.78 10.54
CA ALA A 280 -23.04 5.78 11.57
C ALA A 280 -23.44 5.13 12.91
N GLU A 281 -24.18 4.01 12.90
CA GLU A 281 -24.54 3.26 14.11
C GLU A 281 -23.32 2.58 14.75
N TYR A 282 -22.37 2.11 13.94
CA TYR A 282 -21.16 1.44 14.41
C TYR A 282 -20.03 2.39 14.81
N THR A 283 -20.15 3.69 14.55
CA THR A 283 -19.14 4.67 14.98
C THR A 283 -19.37 5.07 16.44
N PRO A 284 -18.33 5.16 17.29
CA PRO A 284 -18.46 5.68 18.65
C PRO A 284 -19.10 7.08 18.69
N GLU A 285 -19.74 7.43 19.81
CA GLU A 285 -20.09 8.83 20.10
C GLU A 285 -18.83 9.67 20.29
N PRO A 286 -18.86 10.97 19.94
CA PRO A 286 -17.77 11.90 20.29
C PRO A 286 -17.48 11.90 21.79
N VAL A 287 -16.19 11.96 22.15
CA VAL A 287 -15.74 12.07 23.53
C VAL A 287 -15.12 13.45 23.72
N ASP A 288 -15.52 14.16 24.78
CA ASP A 288 -14.83 15.37 25.19
C ASP A 288 -13.45 15.00 25.78
N ARG A 289 -12.40 15.46 25.10
CA ARG A 289 -11.00 15.17 25.41
C ARG A 289 -10.35 16.25 26.29
N ASP A 290 -11.09 17.29 26.68
CA ASP A 290 -10.54 18.48 27.35
C ASP A 290 -9.42 19.17 26.53
N LEU A 291 -9.54 19.11 25.20
CA LEU A 291 -8.62 19.80 24.30
C LEU A 291 -8.93 21.30 24.30
N PRO A 292 -7.91 22.16 24.47
CA PRO A 292 -8.11 23.60 24.53
C PRO A 292 -8.58 24.15 23.19
N ASP A 293 -9.33 25.25 23.25
CA ASP A 293 -9.72 26.01 22.05
C ASP A 293 -8.48 26.53 21.32
N ASN A 294 -8.59 26.63 19.99
CA ASN A 294 -7.59 27.32 19.18
C ASN A 294 -7.57 28.80 19.56
N ALA A 295 -6.41 29.30 20.01
CA ALA A 295 -6.23 30.71 20.32
C ALA A 295 -6.24 31.56 19.03
N PHE A 296 -5.71 31.03 17.93
CA PHE A 296 -5.78 31.67 16.63
C PHE A 296 -7.06 31.30 15.88
N ILE A 297 -7.84 32.32 15.52
CA ILE A 297 -9.02 32.22 14.65
C ILE A 297 -8.74 32.99 13.37
N GLY A 298 -8.80 32.33 12.22
CA GLY A 298 -8.61 32.95 10.91
C GLY A 298 -7.82 32.08 9.95
N THR A 299 -7.05 32.72 9.07
CA THR A 299 -6.29 32.04 8.01
C THR A 299 -4.86 32.53 7.93
N LEU A 300 -3.95 31.65 7.55
CA LEU A 300 -2.60 32.00 7.12
C LEU A 300 -2.17 31.15 5.92
N THR A 301 -1.22 31.67 5.16
CA THR A 301 -0.54 30.93 4.09
C THR A 301 0.96 31.14 4.19
N ALA A 302 1.73 30.11 3.84
CA ALA A 302 3.19 30.16 3.78
C ALA A 302 3.69 29.47 2.51
N GLU A 303 4.89 29.84 2.07
CA GLU A 303 5.52 29.25 0.90
C GLU A 303 6.97 28.84 1.23
N THR A 304 7.36 27.66 0.78
CA THR A 304 8.74 27.16 0.83
C THR A 304 9.24 26.97 -0.60
N PRO A 305 10.41 27.52 -0.98
CA PRO A 305 11.05 27.21 -2.25
C PRO A 305 11.50 25.75 -2.33
N THR A 306 11.14 25.09 -3.43
CA THR A 306 11.54 23.73 -3.77
C THR A 306 12.35 23.73 -5.08
N MET A 307 13.16 22.69 -5.32
CA MET A 307 14.04 22.60 -6.50
C MET A 307 14.13 21.17 -7.02
N ILE A 308 13.85 20.99 -8.31
CA ILE A 308 14.08 19.73 -9.04
C ILE A 308 15.32 19.86 -9.94
N LEU A 309 16.16 18.83 -9.92
CA LEU A 309 17.29 18.63 -10.84
C LEU A 309 16.84 17.77 -12.03
N GLY A 310 17.23 18.14 -13.26
CA GLY A 310 17.02 17.32 -14.47
C GLY A 310 15.73 17.57 -15.26
N LEU A 311 14.94 18.57 -14.85
CA LEU A 311 13.83 19.12 -15.64
C LEU A 311 14.21 20.54 -16.05
N PRO A 312 14.61 20.78 -17.32
CA PRO A 312 15.05 22.09 -17.75
C PRO A 312 13.91 23.10 -17.67
N ASP A 313 14.16 24.23 -17.01
CA ASP A 313 13.25 25.36 -17.00
C ASP A 313 13.09 25.85 -18.45
N LYS A 314 11.88 25.70 -19.01
CA LYS A 314 11.57 26.07 -20.41
C LYS A 314 11.79 27.55 -20.71
N THR A 315 11.83 28.40 -19.71
CA THR A 315 12.04 29.84 -19.81
C THR A 315 13.48 30.27 -19.59
N THR A 316 14.23 29.62 -18.70
CA THR A 316 15.61 30.03 -18.36
C THR A 316 16.71 29.12 -18.91
N GLY A 317 16.37 27.93 -19.40
CA GLY A 317 17.31 26.94 -19.94
C GLY A 317 18.24 26.32 -18.91
N ARG A 318 17.98 26.54 -17.61
CA ARG A 318 18.74 25.92 -16.52
C ARG A 318 18.23 24.50 -16.27
N ASP A 319 19.15 23.61 -15.91
CA ASP A 319 18.88 22.20 -15.55
C ASP A 319 18.16 22.04 -14.20
N THR A 320 17.78 23.16 -13.58
CA THR A 320 16.97 23.21 -12.38
C THR A 320 15.69 24.01 -12.63
N THR A 321 14.56 23.46 -12.21
CA THR A 321 13.29 24.20 -12.16
C THR A 321 12.96 24.53 -10.71
N HIS A 322 12.80 25.83 -10.42
CA HIS A 322 12.34 26.31 -9.11
C HIS A 322 10.82 26.26 -9.04
N ARG A 323 10.29 25.72 -7.95
CA ARG A 323 8.86 25.69 -7.64
C ARG A 323 8.63 26.11 -6.19
N LEU A 324 7.36 26.26 -5.82
CA LEU A 324 6.95 26.71 -4.50
C LEU A 324 5.97 25.69 -3.92
N ALA A 325 6.33 25.12 -2.78
CA ALA A 325 5.40 24.38 -1.94
C ALA A 325 4.55 25.38 -1.13
N ARG A 326 3.23 25.22 -1.14
CA ARG A 326 2.30 26.16 -0.52
C ARG A 326 1.55 25.53 0.64
N TYR A 327 1.67 26.16 1.81
CA TYR A 327 0.93 25.86 3.01
C TYR A 327 -0.30 26.76 3.11
N SER A 328 -1.46 26.18 3.41
CA SER A 328 -2.68 26.93 3.73
C SER A 328 -3.29 26.42 5.03
N TYR A 329 -3.61 27.32 5.94
CA TYR A 329 -4.23 26.98 7.22
C TYR A 329 -5.44 27.87 7.49
N TRP A 330 -6.50 27.24 8.00
CA TRP A 330 -7.72 27.86 8.47
C TRP A 330 -8.07 27.29 9.84
N ALA A 331 -8.52 28.12 10.77
CA ALA A 331 -9.08 27.67 12.03
C ALA A 331 -10.17 28.58 12.57
N ASP A 332 -11.07 27.99 13.34
CA ASP A 332 -11.86 28.67 14.35
C ASP A 332 -11.60 28.07 15.73
N ALA A 333 -12.38 28.42 16.75
CA ALA A 333 -12.15 28.00 18.13
C ALA A 333 -12.07 26.48 18.31
N ARG A 334 -12.83 25.69 17.53
CA ARG A 334 -12.97 24.23 17.73
C ARG A 334 -12.60 23.40 16.50
N ARG A 335 -12.24 24.03 15.38
CA ARG A 335 -11.97 23.36 14.10
C ARG A 335 -10.77 23.95 13.42
N ALA A 336 -10.05 23.12 12.68
CA ALA A 336 -8.96 23.59 11.83
C ALA A 336 -8.79 22.74 10.58
N VAL A 337 -8.21 23.34 9.54
CA VAL A 337 -7.81 22.70 8.28
C VAL A 337 -6.43 23.19 7.91
N LEU A 338 -5.53 22.27 7.62
CA LEU A 338 -4.16 22.51 7.18
C LEU A 338 -3.92 21.78 5.86
N GLN A 339 -3.30 22.45 4.91
CA GLN A 339 -3.02 21.96 3.57
C GLN A 339 -1.56 22.24 3.21
N LEU A 340 -0.94 21.28 2.53
CA LEU A 340 0.33 21.45 1.85
C LEU A 340 0.14 20.99 0.40
N ASP A 341 0.37 21.91 -0.52
CA ASP A 341 0.47 21.64 -1.95
C ASP A 341 1.96 21.69 -2.31
N ASP A 342 2.61 20.53 -2.30
CA ASP A 342 4.02 20.38 -2.68
C ASP A 342 4.11 19.77 -4.08
N PRO A 343 4.59 20.52 -5.09
CA PRO A 343 4.69 20.03 -6.46
C PRO A 343 5.83 19.04 -6.70
N ASP A 344 6.75 18.88 -5.74
CA ASP A 344 8.02 18.16 -5.91
C ASP A 344 8.20 16.99 -4.93
N ASP A 345 7.41 16.91 -3.85
CA ASP A 345 7.43 15.83 -2.85
C ASP A 345 6.09 15.03 -2.83
N GLU A 346 5.51 14.81 -1.64
CA GLU A 346 4.35 13.95 -1.36
C GLU A 346 2.98 14.48 -1.85
N GLY A 347 2.97 15.26 -2.94
CA GLY A 347 1.77 15.84 -3.54
C GLY A 347 0.90 16.66 -2.56
N TYR A 348 -0.42 16.59 -2.75
CA TYR A 348 -1.38 17.32 -1.91
C TYR A 348 -1.63 16.59 -0.58
N ILE A 349 -1.25 17.24 0.52
CA ILE A 349 -1.48 16.78 1.90
C ILE A 349 -2.57 17.65 2.55
N LEU A 350 -3.51 17.00 3.23
CA LEU A 350 -4.56 17.63 4.01
C LEU A 350 -4.59 17.08 5.43
N TYR A 351 -4.80 17.96 6.41
CA TYR A 351 -5.19 17.58 7.76
C TYR A 351 -6.33 18.48 8.25
N ALA A 352 -7.46 17.89 8.65
CA ALA A 352 -8.61 18.61 9.16
C ALA A 352 -9.05 18.01 10.49
N VAL A 353 -9.45 18.86 11.44
CA VAL A 353 -9.87 18.45 12.78
C VAL A 353 -11.15 19.15 13.19
N ASP A 354 -12.00 18.42 13.90
CA ASP A 354 -13.16 18.94 14.62
C ASP A 354 -13.10 18.42 16.06
N LEU A 355 -12.78 19.33 16.99
CA LEU A 355 -12.57 19.01 18.41
C LEU A 355 -13.87 18.62 19.10
N ASP A 356 -15.01 19.15 18.65
CA ASP A 356 -16.32 18.85 19.23
C ASP A 356 -16.84 17.49 18.76
N ALA A 357 -16.48 17.09 17.54
CA ALA A 357 -16.85 15.80 16.98
C ALA A 357 -15.84 14.67 17.26
N ASP A 358 -14.78 14.92 18.07
CA ASP A 358 -13.69 13.98 18.37
C ASP A 358 -13.15 13.30 17.11
N VAL A 359 -12.85 14.08 16.07
CA VAL A 359 -12.43 13.53 14.77
C VAL A 359 -11.32 14.32 14.10
N ALA A 360 -10.37 13.58 13.53
CA ALA A 360 -9.36 14.08 12.62
C ALA A 360 -9.43 13.33 11.28
N MET A 361 -9.21 14.07 10.21
CA MET A 361 -9.17 13.60 8.84
C MET A 361 -7.83 13.96 8.24
N ALA A 362 -7.10 12.98 7.71
CA ALA A 362 -5.81 13.19 7.06
C ALA A 362 -5.82 12.60 5.66
N ALA A 363 -5.43 13.37 4.66
CA ALA A 363 -5.22 12.89 3.31
C ALA A 363 -3.76 13.08 2.94
N VAL A 364 -3.16 12.05 2.36
CA VAL A 364 -1.80 12.10 1.84
C VAL A 364 -1.86 11.55 0.43
N ASN A 365 -1.60 12.39 -0.56
CA ASN A 365 -1.50 11.99 -1.94
C ASN A 365 -0.02 11.91 -2.31
N GLU A 366 0.65 10.80 -1.98
CA GLU A 366 2.12 10.58 -1.95
C GLU A 366 2.90 10.87 -3.27
N GLY A 367 2.38 11.65 -4.22
CA GLY A 367 3.07 12.12 -5.42
C GLY A 367 3.37 11.03 -6.45
N HIS A 368 3.25 9.77 -6.05
CA HIS A 368 3.57 8.61 -6.85
C HIS A 368 2.38 8.17 -7.71
N SER A 369 2.63 8.11 -9.02
CA SER A 369 1.70 7.86 -10.12
C SER A 369 1.07 6.46 -10.17
N TYR A 370 0.83 5.79 -9.04
CA TYR A 370 0.28 4.42 -9.03
C TYR A 370 -0.71 4.12 -7.89
N VAL A 371 -1.12 5.08 -7.06
CA VAL A 371 -2.03 4.84 -5.93
C VAL A 371 -3.22 5.78 -5.95
N ILE A 372 -4.43 5.25 -5.80
CA ILE A 372 -5.61 6.05 -5.53
C ILE A 372 -5.38 6.82 -4.23
N PRO A 373 -5.49 8.16 -4.23
CA PRO A 373 -5.23 8.97 -3.03
C PRO A 373 -6.02 8.46 -1.84
N LYS A 374 -5.38 8.35 -0.67
CA LYS A 374 -5.99 7.78 0.54
C LYS A 374 -6.35 8.88 1.52
N LEU A 375 -7.50 8.71 2.14
CA LEU A 375 -7.99 9.58 3.20
C LEU A 375 -8.31 8.75 4.43
N TYR A 376 -7.70 9.12 5.55
CA TYR A 376 -7.84 8.44 6.83
C TYR A 376 -8.71 9.28 7.76
N ILE A 377 -9.66 8.63 8.42
CA ILE A 377 -10.48 9.25 9.46
C ILE A 377 -10.18 8.53 10.78
N GLY A 378 -9.85 9.29 11.81
CA GLY A 378 -9.51 8.79 13.15
C GLY A 378 -10.14 9.64 14.24
N GLY A 379 -10.15 9.10 15.47
CA GLY A 379 -10.52 9.88 16.67
C GLY A 379 -9.32 10.65 17.24
N LEU A 380 -9.55 11.53 18.21
CA LEU A 380 -8.50 12.36 18.83
C LEU A 380 -7.83 11.69 20.04
N GLU A 381 -7.80 10.35 20.09
CA GLU A 381 -7.24 9.62 21.23
C GLU A 381 -5.72 9.69 21.31
N GLU A 382 -5.05 9.68 20.15
CA GLU A 382 -3.58 9.60 20.03
C GLU A 382 -3.00 10.91 19.46
N VAL A 383 -3.73 12.02 19.61
CA VAL A 383 -3.28 13.33 19.10
C VAL A 383 -2.41 14.05 20.12
N GLY A 384 -1.66 15.03 19.64
CA GLY A 384 -0.75 15.83 20.45
C GLY A 384 0.70 15.56 20.07
N LEU A 385 1.47 16.62 19.89
CA LEU A 385 2.89 16.54 19.61
C LEU A 385 3.67 16.60 20.92
N SER A 386 3.74 15.48 21.64
CA SER A 386 4.42 15.40 22.94
C SER A 386 5.89 15.84 22.86
N GLU A 387 6.59 15.49 21.79
CA GLU A 387 7.98 15.89 21.52
C GLU A 387 8.14 17.39 21.26
N PHE A 388 7.07 18.09 20.87
CA PHE A 388 7.11 19.53 20.58
C PHE A 388 7.05 20.40 21.84
N GLY A 389 6.67 19.84 22.99
CA GLY A 389 6.71 20.51 24.30
C GLY A 389 6.18 21.94 24.31
N ARG A 390 7.04 22.91 24.66
CA ARG A 390 6.73 24.36 24.66
C ARG A 390 7.00 25.04 23.31
N GLY A 391 7.50 24.31 22.32
CA GLY A 391 8.03 24.80 21.05
C GLY A 391 9.54 24.55 20.93
N LEU A 392 10.13 25.06 19.85
CA LEU A 392 11.58 25.01 19.64
C LEU A 392 12.30 25.91 20.65
N GLU A 393 13.08 25.30 21.55
CA GLU A 393 13.88 26.00 22.57
C GLU A 393 15.24 26.43 21.99
N LEU A 394 15.22 27.51 21.20
CA LEU A 394 16.41 28.05 20.53
C LEU A 394 16.88 29.36 21.16
N SER A 395 18.21 29.55 21.23
CA SER A 395 18.83 30.82 21.63
C SER A 395 19.01 31.72 20.42
N PHE A 396 18.60 32.99 20.54
CA PHE A 396 18.63 33.96 19.44
C PHE A 396 19.49 35.18 19.76
N SER A 397 20.21 35.67 18.75
CA SER A 397 20.91 36.95 18.76
C SER A 397 20.26 37.90 17.75
N PRO A 398 19.76 39.07 18.17
CA PRO A 398 19.24 40.08 17.26
C PRO A 398 20.37 40.67 16.41
N THR A 399 20.11 40.92 15.13
CA THR A 399 21.12 41.45 14.21
C THR A 399 20.99 42.96 13.99
N GLY A 400 19.92 43.59 14.48
CA GLY A 400 19.60 45.00 14.18
C GLY A 400 19.13 45.26 12.75
N LYS A 401 18.95 44.21 11.92
CA LYS A 401 18.40 44.33 10.56
C LYS A 401 16.88 44.20 10.60
N TYR A 402 16.20 45.12 9.91
CA TYR A 402 14.74 45.20 9.89
C TYR A 402 14.18 45.06 8.48
N GLN A 403 13.00 44.43 8.38
CA GLN A 403 12.24 44.30 7.14
C GLN A 403 10.74 44.39 7.45
N THR A 404 9.97 45.06 6.59
CA THR A 404 8.52 45.02 6.67
C THR A 404 7.98 43.78 5.97
N MET A 405 7.28 42.91 6.70
CA MET A 405 6.67 41.68 6.18
C MET A 405 5.21 41.65 6.63
N LEU A 406 4.28 41.41 5.69
CA LEU A 406 2.84 41.41 5.95
C LEU A 406 2.36 42.63 6.76
N GLY A 407 2.89 43.82 6.43
CA GLY A 407 2.56 45.08 7.10
C GLY A 407 3.18 45.28 8.49
N ARG A 408 4.08 44.38 8.94
CA ARG A 408 4.70 44.41 10.27
C ARG A 408 6.21 44.61 10.18
N THR A 409 6.75 45.44 11.07
CA THR A 409 8.21 45.59 11.21
C THR A 409 8.80 44.38 11.92
N CYS A 410 9.66 43.65 11.22
CA CYS A 410 10.30 42.43 11.70
C CYS A 410 11.80 42.63 11.85
N GLU A 411 12.39 42.03 12.88
CA GLU A 411 13.84 42.00 13.11
C GLU A 411 14.42 40.62 12.80
N LEU A 412 15.51 40.60 12.06
CA LEU A 412 16.28 39.38 11.81
C LEU A 412 17.03 38.99 13.08
N ASN A 413 16.76 37.77 13.53
CA ASN A 413 17.45 37.11 14.62
C ASN A 413 18.17 35.87 14.07
N THR A 414 19.36 35.60 14.57
CA THR A 414 20.16 34.42 14.20
C THR A 414 20.34 33.49 15.38
N THR A 415 20.52 32.21 15.11
CA THR A 415 20.83 31.18 16.11
C THR A 415 22.00 30.31 15.64
N TYR A 416 22.58 29.52 16.54
CA TYR A 416 23.69 28.60 16.25
C TYR A 416 23.23 27.32 15.55
N GLU A 417 21.92 27.08 15.45
CA GLU A 417 21.38 25.91 14.76
C GLU A 417 21.66 25.99 13.24
N ARG A 418 22.35 24.98 12.71
CA ARG A 418 22.89 25.00 11.34
C ARG A 418 21.78 25.05 10.31
N TYR A 419 20.71 24.29 10.53
CA TYR A 419 19.62 24.13 9.56
C TYR A 419 18.48 25.14 9.76
N LEU A 420 18.47 25.86 10.88
CA LEU A 420 17.49 26.90 11.22
C LEU A 420 18.23 28.15 11.70
N SER A 421 19.06 28.76 10.85
CA SER A 421 19.97 29.82 11.32
C SER A 421 19.37 31.23 11.34
N ARG A 422 18.22 31.48 10.67
CA ARG A 422 17.66 32.82 10.45
C ARG A 422 16.15 32.87 10.65
N PHE A 423 15.70 33.79 11.51
CA PHE A 423 14.29 34.01 11.84
C PHE A 423 13.95 35.49 11.79
N TRP A 424 12.80 35.82 11.20
CA TRP A 424 12.26 37.18 11.17
C TRP A 424 11.12 37.30 12.18
N PHE A 425 11.39 37.88 13.35
CA PHE A 425 10.37 38.07 14.37
C PHE A 425 9.72 39.45 14.26
N PRO A 426 8.38 39.55 14.30
CA PRO A 426 7.71 40.85 14.40
C PRO A 426 8.03 41.51 15.75
N LYS A 427 8.10 42.84 15.77
CA LYS A 427 8.20 43.59 17.04
C LYS A 427 6.93 43.48 17.88
N GLU A 428 5.79 43.36 17.20
CA GLU A 428 4.48 43.21 17.82
C GLU A 428 4.22 41.74 18.19
N LYS A 429 3.48 41.51 19.26
CA LYS A 429 3.03 40.16 19.62
C LYS A 429 2.03 39.66 18.58
N VAL A 430 2.36 38.54 17.93
CA VAL A 430 1.51 37.87 16.96
C VAL A 430 1.23 36.46 17.45
N LEU A 431 -0.04 36.04 17.45
CA LEU A 431 -0.45 34.70 17.84
C LEU A 431 0.17 33.67 16.89
N ASN A 432 0.65 32.57 17.47
CA ASN A 432 1.31 31.51 16.72
C ASN A 432 0.43 30.25 16.70
N PRO A 433 -0.26 29.98 15.58
CA PRO A 433 -1.17 28.84 15.46
C PRO A 433 -0.47 27.48 15.51
N VAL A 434 0.87 27.43 15.38
CA VAL A 434 1.62 26.19 15.61
C VAL A 434 1.43 25.66 17.04
N PHE A 435 1.21 26.56 18.01
CA PHE A 435 0.90 26.15 19.39
C PHE A 435 -0.54 25.68 19.58
N ASP A 436 -1.44 25.99 18.66
CA ASP A 436 -2.77 25.38 18.61
C ASP A 436 -2.66 23.99 17.97
N MET A 437 -1.97 23.90 16.82
CA MET A 437 -1.72 22.65 16.07
C MET A 437 -1.11 21.57 16.96
N LYS A 438 -0.16 21.90 17.83
CA LYS A 438 0.49 20.90 18.68
C LYS A 438 -0.47 20.13 19.59
N ASN A 439 -1.64 20.69 19.93
CA ASN A 439 -2.57 20.07 20.87
C ASN A 439 -3.41 18.98 20.22
N TRP A 440 -3.68 19.08 18.92
CA TRP A 440 -4.59 18.20 18.20
C TRP A 440 -3.98 17.50 16.98
N MET A 441 -2.75 17.83 16.59
CA MET A 441 -2.09 17.20 15.46
C MET A 441 -1.43 15.88 15.86
N VAL A 442 -1.58 14.86 15.02
CA VAL A 442 -0.88 13.58 15.18
C VAL A 442 0.59 13.73 14.81
N GLN A 443 1.48 13.07 15.56
CA GLN A 443 2.95 13.14 15.38
C GLN A 443 3.39 12.93 13.93
N ARG A 444 2.86 11.90 13.26
CA ARG A 444 3.19 11.58 11.86
C ARG A 444 2.86 12.73 10.91
N MET A 445 1.75 13.44 11.14
CA MET A 445 1.36 14.59 10.31
C MET A 445 2.21 15.80 10.63
N GLY A 446 2.62 16.00 11.88
CA GLY A 446 3.56 17.06 12.25
C GLY A 446 4.87 16.99 11.47
N GLN A 447 5.36 15.80 11.16
CA GLN A 447 6.56 15.62 10.33
C GLN A 447 6.34 16.01 8.86
N LYS A 448 5.14 15.77 8.31
CA LYS A 448 4.78 16.21 6.95
C LYS A 448 4.72 17.73 6.83
N PHE A 449 4.30 18.40 7.89
CA PHE A 449 4.23 19.87 7.96
C PHE A 449 5.44 20.52 8.63
N LYS A 450 6.61 19.84 8.66
CA LYS A 450 7.79 20.27 9.43
C LYS A 450 8.22 21.72 9.16
N ASP A 451 8.18 22.18 7.91
CA ASP A 451 8.62 23.54 7.55
C ASP A 451 7.70 24.62 8.13
N LEU A 452 6.43 24.30 8.36
CA LEU A 452 5.51 25.16 9.10
C LEU A 452 5.70 24.99 10.61
N MET A 453 5.94 23.77 11.09
CA MET A 453 6.13 23.48 12.51
C MET A 453 7.34 24.20 13.12
N VAL A 454 8.40 24.46 12.33
CA VAL A 454 9.56 25.24 12.82
C VAL A 454 9.24 26.69 13.18
N PHE A 455 8.05 27.20 12.83
CA PHE A 455 7.59 28.52 13.28
C PHE A 455 7.19 28.52 14.77
N GLY A 456 6.93 27.37 15.39
CA GLY A 456 6.56 27.25 16.80
C GLY A 456 7.76 27.38 17.74
N VAL A 457 8.35 28.58 17.83
CA VAL A 457 9.50 28.89 18.69
C VAL A 457 9.04 29.26 20.10
N ALA A 458 9.58 28.58 21.11
CA ALA A 458 9.22 28.80 22.51
C ALA A 458 9.45 30.27 22.92
N ASP A 459 8.51 30.83 23.67
CA ASP A 459 8.57 32.19 24.25
C ASP A 459 8.79 33.34 23.25
N LYS A 460 8.50 33.11 21.96
CA LYS A 460 8.61 34.10 20.89
C LYS A 460 7.28 34.27 20.13
N PRO A 461 7.01 35.45 19.53
CA PRO A 461 5.88 35.61 18.61
C PRO A 461 6.09 34.75 17.36
N MET A 462 5.02 34.50 16.60
CA MET A 462 5.14 33.80 15.31
C MET A 462 6.15 34.53 14.40
N PRO A 463 7.21 33.86 13.92
CA PRO A 463 8.08 34.43 12.89
C PRO A 463 7.28 34.71 11.60
N MET A 464 7.63 35.76 10.86
CA MET A 464 7.09 35.99 9.52
C MET A 464 7.84 35.20 8.44
N ALA A 465 9.07 34.78 8.74
CA ALA A 465 9.86 33.88 7.90
C ALA A 465 10.93 33.16 8.73
N VAL A 466 11.23 31.93 8.32
CA VAL A 466 12.27 31.07 8.86
C VAL A 466 13.04 30.49 7.69
N MET A 467 14.32 30.84 7.58
CA MET A 467 15.16 30.44 6.44
C MET A 467 14.52 30.78 5.07
N GLY A 468 14.15 29.78 4.28
CA GLY A 468 13.48 29.94 2.98
C GLY A 468 11.95 29.98 3.05
N THR A 469 11.37 29.47 4.14
CA THR A 469 9.92 29.42 4.33
C THR A 469 9.42 30.75 4.86
N HIS A 470 8.41 31.33 4.23
CA HIS A 470 7.89 32.64 4.62
C HIS A 470 6.36 32.70 4.53
N LEU A 471 5.75 33.46 5.44
CA LEU A 471 4.32 33.72 5.41
C LEU A 471 3.99 34.64 4.24
N THR A 472 3.02 34.24 3.42
CA THR A 472 2.45 35.06 2.35
C THR A 472 1.14 35.71 2.74
N SER A 473 0.46 35.19 3.78
CA SER A 473 -0.67 35.86 4.40
C SER A 473 -0.83 35.48 5.87
N TYR A 474 -1.36 36.43 6.66
CA TYR A 474 -1.75 36.23 8.06
C TYR A 474 -2.98 37.10 8.36
N ARG A 475 -4.15 36.47 8.47
CA ARG A 475 -5.45 37.14 8.56
C ARG A 475 -6.25 36.57 9.73
N PRO A 476 -6.08 37.11 10.95
CA PRO A 476 -6.96 36.76 12.06
C PRO A 476 -8.36 37.32 11.83
N GLY A 477 -9.37 36.60 12.33
CA GLY A 477 -10.79 36.93 12.17
C GLY A 477 -11.59 35.74 11.65
N LYS A 478 -12.91 35.74 11.91
CA LYS A 478 -13.79 34.64 11.49
C LYS A 478 -13.88 34.58 9.96
N VAL A 479 -13.55 33.42 9.40
CA VAL A 479 -13.68 33.11 7.96
C VAL A 479 -14.39 31.77 7.83
N LYS A 480 -15.13 31.57 6.74
CA LYS A 480 -15.76 30.27 6.46
C LYS A 480 -14.68 29.19 6.24
N PRO A 481 -14.95 27.93 6.62
CA PRO A 481 -14.05 26.83 6.29
C PRO A 481 -13.82 26.73 4.78
N PRO A 482 -12.65 26.25 4.34
CA PRO A 482 -12.37 26.03 2.93
C PRO A 482 -13.34 24.99 2.34
N VAL A 483 -13.66 25.08 1.05
CA VAL A 483 -14.45 24.05 0.36
C VAL A 483 -13.51 23.17 -0.43
N LEU A 484 -13.55 21.87 -0.18
CA LEU A 484 -12.64 20.88 -0.78
C LEU A 484 -13.44 19.78 -1.46
N ASP A 485 -12.94 19.28 -2.57
CA ASP A 485 -13.44 18.07 -3.22
C ASP A 485 -12.42 16.95 -3.04
N LEU A 486 -12.78 15.99 -2.18
CA LEU A 486 -12.01 14.78 -1.88
C LEU A 486 -12.82 13.55 -2.28
N SER A 487 -13.81 13.70 -3.17
CA SER A 487 -14.75 12.62 -3.51
C SER A 487 -14.09 11.46 -4.28
N ASN A 488 -12.89 11.69 -4.82
CA ASN A 488 -12.04 10.71 -5.49
C ASN A 488 -11.00 10.05 -4.57
N TYR A 489 -11.00 10.32 -3.27
CA TYR A 489 -10.09 9.68 -2.32
C TYR A 489 -10.70 8.36 -1.81
N SER A 490 -9.87 7.33 -1.65
CA SER A 490 -10.27 6.11 -0.95
C SER A 490 -10.33 6.38 0.56
N VAL A 491 -11.53 6.33 1.14
CA VAL A 491 -11.75 6.63 2.55
C VAL A 491 -11.51 5.40 3.42
N ARG A 492 -10.73 5.57 4.49
CA ARG A 492 -10.47 4.57 5.54
C ARG A 492 -10.81 5.15 6.90
N ASP A 493 -11.99 4.81 7.42
CA ASP A 493 -12.41 5.18 8.78
C ASP A 493 -11.87 4.18 9.81
N GLN A 494 -10.79 4.57 10.49
CA GLN A 494 -10.10 3.72 11.46
C GLN A 494 -10.94 3.47 12.72
N ARG A 495 -11.93 4.32 13.01
CA ARG A 495 -12.82 4.16 14.17
C ARG A 495 -13.73 2.95 14.01
N LEU A 496 -14.16 2.69 12.77
CA LEU A 496 -14.93 1.50 12.42
C LEU A 496 -14.07 0.23 12.47
N ASN A 497 -12.83 0.30 11.96
CA ASN A 497 -11.91 -0.84 11.97
C ASN A 497 -11.53 -1.27 13.40
N LYS A 498 -11.11 -0.33 14.25
CA LYS A 498 -10.76 -0.60 15.67
C LYS A 498 -11.93 -1.24 16.43
N ARG A 499 -13.18 -0.89 16.11
CA ARG A 499 -14.36 -1.49 16.75
C ARG A 499 -14.68 -2.88 16.20
N ARG A 500 -14.49 -3.13 14.91
CA ARG A 500 -14.63 -4.48 14.31
C ARG A 500 -13.65 -5.46 14.95
N GLU A 501 -12.40 -5.03 15.18
CA GLU A 501 -11.39 -5.80 15.91
C GLU A 501 -11.86 -6.11 17.34
N ARG A 502 -12.29 -5.09 18.10
CA ARG A 502 -12.82 -5.29 19.47
C ARG A 502 -14.09 -6.15 19.53
N ALA A 503 -14.96 -6.05 18.53
CA ALA A 503 -16.18 -6.85 18.44
C ALA A 503 -15.88 -8.31 18.12
N SER A 504 -14.93 -8.58 17.21
CA SER A 504 -14.50 -9.96 16.94
C SER A 504 -13.82 -10.58 18.17
N GLU A 505 -13.02 -9.80 18.90
CA GLU A 505 -12.43 -10.21 20.19
C GLU A 505 -13.50 -10.54 21.24
N ALA A 506 -14.57 -9.74 21.34
CA ALA A 506 -15.66 -9.96 22.28
C ALA A 506 -16.55 -11.16 21.90
N GLU A 507 -16.79 -11.39 20.61
CA GLU A 507 -17.61 -12.50 20.12
C GLU A 507 -16.91 -13.86 20.31
N ILE A 508 -15.57 -13.89 20.20
CA ILE A 508 -14.74 -15.04 20.58
C ILE A 508 -14.94 -15.37 22.07
N ALA A 509 -14.93 -14.36 22.94
CA ALA A 509 -15.11 -14.56 24.39
C ALA A 509 -16.51 -15.10 24.78
N VAL A 510 -17.57 -14.74 24.03
CA VAL A 510 -18.94 -15.22 24.28
C VAL A 510 -19.17 -16.65 23.76
N ARG A 511 -18.53 -17.03 22.65
CA ARG A 511 -18.56 -18.41 22.12
C ARG A 511 -17.87 -19.40 23.06
N GLU A 512 -16.79 -19.00 23.73
CA GLU A 512 -16.12 -19.84 24.74
C GLU A 512 -16.98 -20.12 25.98
N TYR A 513 -17.92 -19.24 26.31
CA TYR A 513 -18.79 -19.41 27.49
C TYR A 513 -20.09 -20.20 27.23
N SER A 514 -20.46 -20.47 25.98
CA SER A 514 -21.77 -21.03 25.62
C SER A 514 -21.74 -22.36 24.83
N GLY A 515 -20.55 -22.89 24.50
CA GLY A 515 -20.37 -24.12 23.73
C GLY A 515 -20.19 -25.41 24.55
N GLY A 516 -20.97 -25.61 25.61
CA GLY A 516 -21.11 -26.92 26.26
C GLY A 516 -22.35 -27.64 25.71
N SER A 517 -22.13 -28.74 24.97
CA SER A 517 -23.10 -29.72 24.44
C SER A 517 -23.67 -29.51 23.03
N GLY A 518 -23.62 -30.60 22.23
CA GLY A 518 -24.52 -30.82 21.09
C GLY A 518 -23.82 -31.07 19.74
N GLN A 519 -23.85 -32.33 19.28
CA GLN A 519 -23.37 -32.79 17.98
C GLN A 519 -24.08 -32.15 16.77
N GLY A 520 -23.34 -32.06 15.65
CA GLY A 520 -23.88 -32.38 14.32
C GLY A 520 -24.08 -31.24 13.33
N MET A 521 -23.32 -31.33 12.23
CA MET A 521 -23.74 -31.06 10.84
C MET A 521 -23.87 -29.60 10.36
N GLY A 522 -23.18 -29.34 9.23
CA GLY A 522 -23.70 -28.49 8.15
C GLY A 522 -23.13 -27.07 8.02
N ASP A 523 -22.77 -26.76 6.77
CA ASP A 523 -22.70 -25.44 6.12
C ASP A 523 -21.53 -24.47 6.38
N VAL A 524 -20.62 -24.50 5.40
CA VAL A 524 -20.31 -23.41 4.44
C VAL A 524 -20.66 -21.99 4.90
N THR A 525 -19.65 -21.11 4.91
CA THR A 525 -19.78 -19.73 4.42
C THR A 525 -18.41 -19.15 4.07
N GLN A 526 -18.36 -18.55 2.89
CA GLN A 526 -17.29 -17.75 2.28
C GLN A 526 -16.84 -16.59 3.20
N ASP A 527 -15.60 -16.10 3.04
CA ASP A 527 -15.46 -14.77 2.46
C ASP A 527 -14.03 -14.44 2.00
N ILE A 528 -14.02 -13.94 0.76
CA ILE A 528 -12.91 -13.48 -0.06
C ILE A 528 -12.96 -11.95 -0.02
N GLY A 529 -11.82 -11.30 0.20
CA GLY A 529 -11.61 -9.87 -0.02
C GLY A 529 -10.47 -9.69 -1.01
N TYR A 530 -10.77 -9.07 -2.14
CA TYR A 530 -10.00 -9.00 -3.37
C TYR A 530 -8.61 -8.33 -3.23
N ASP A 531 -7.61 -9.02 -3.77
CA ASP A 531 -6.30 -8.51 -4.17
C ASP A 531 -6.45 -7.54 -5.35
N VAL A 532 -5.90 -6.33 -5.22
CA VAL A 532 -5.55 -5.49 -6.37
C VAL A 532 -4.09 -5.79 -6.70
N ALA A 533 -3.89 -6.30 -7.92
CA ALA A 533 -2.62 -6.73 -8.46
C ALA A 533 -1.52 -5.67 -8.32
N VAL A 534 -0.37 -6.09 -7.78
CA VAL A 534 0.90 -5.38 -7.98
C VAL A 534 1.74 -6.28 -8.90
N PRO A 535 2.07 -5.82 -10.13
CA PRO A 535 2.99 -6.53 -11.00
C PRO A 535 4.36 -6.58 -10.34
N ASN A 536 4.92 -7.76 -10.22
CA ASN A 536 6.33 -7.90 -9.99
C ASN A 536 7.04 -8.01 -11.35
N GLU A 537 8.21 -7.38 -11.49
CA GLU A 537 9.51 -8.06 -11.33
C GLU A 537 10.59 -7.50 -12.28
N VAL A 538 11.80 -7.27 -11.76
CA VAL A 538 13.01 -7.27 -12.60
C VAL A 538 14.09 -8.11 -11.92
N VAL A 539 14.45 -9.21 -12.58
CA VAL A 539 15.70 -9.96 -12.36
C VAL A 539 16.75 -9.51 -13.38
N MET A 540 17.90 -9.15 -12.81
CA MET A 540 19.19 -8.79 -13.42
C MET A 540 19.74 -9.84 -14.38
N GLU A 541 20.61 -9.41 -15.32
CA GLU A 541 21.80 -10.19 -15.66
C GLU A 541 22.98 -9.32 -16.18
N ASP A 542 24.17 -9.80 -15.85
CA ASP A 542 25.52 -9.21 -15.84
C ASP A 542 26.09 -8.70 -17.17
N LEU A 543 26.96 -7.67 -17.09
CA LEU A 543 28.19 -7.58 -17.90
C LEU A 543 29.33 -6.84 -17.14
N SER A 544 30.29 -7.64 -16.68
CA SER A 544 31.76 -7.46 -16.65
C SER A 544 32.45 -6.22 -16.03
N GLU A 545 33.26 -6.54 -15.02
CA GLU A 545 34.50 -5.93 -14.51
C GLU A 545 35.07 -4.65 -15.18
N SER A 546 35.12 -3.57 -14.41
CA SER A 546 36.28 -2.66 -14.39
C SER A 546 36.46 -2.07 -12.99
N VAL A 547 37.59 -2.41 -12.37
CA VAL A 547 38.04 -2.03 -11.03
C VAL A 547 38.24 -0.51 -10.92
N VAL A 548 37.45 0.18 -10.08
CA VAL A 548 37.79 1.50 -9.53
C VAL A 548 37.33 1.57 -8.08
N ALA A 549 38.22 2.05 -7.21
CA ALA A 549 38.19 1.94 -5.75
C ALA A 549 36.91 2.50 -5.08
N VAL A 550 36.39 1.73 -4.12
CA VAL A 550 35.30 2.04 -3.20
C VAL A 550 35.69 3.21 -2.30
N GLN A 551 34.94 4.32 -2.35
CA GLN A 551 34.84 5.28 -1.24
C GLN A 551 33.55 4.95 -0.47
N ASP A 552 33.67 4.80 0.85
CA ASP A 552 32.60 4.46 1.78
C ASP A 552 31.44 5.49 1.71
N GLU A 553 30.33 5.12 1.08
CA GLU A 553 29.03 5.76 1.31
C GLU A 553 28.39 5.21 2.60
N PRO A 554 27.75 6.07 3.42
CA PRO A 554 27.01 5.60 4.59
C PRO A 554 25.80 4.77 4.15
N PRO A 555 25.45 3.69 4.88
CA PRO A 555 24.35 2.82 4.50
C PRO A 555 23.02 3.61 4.47
N PRO A 556 22.11 3.28 3.53
CA PRO A 556 20.80 3.93 3.44
C PRO A 556 19.97 3.70 4.71
N PRO A 557 19.03 4.61 5.05
CA PRO A 557 18.22 4.49 6.25
C PRO A 557 17.36 3.21 6.22
N PRO A 558 17.14 2.56 7.39
CA PRO A 558 16.41 1.31 7.47
C PRO A 558 14.94 1.49 7.05
N THR A 559 14.48 0.60 6.18
CA THR A 559 13.07 0.46 5.80
C THR A 559 12.24 0.23 7.07
N ALA A 560 11.33 1.14 7.39
CA ALA A 560 10.51 1.04 8.59
C ALA A 560 9.72 -0.28 8.60
N ALA A 561 9.89 -1.07 9.66
CA ALA A 561 9.08 -2.25 9.90
C ALA A 561 7.59 -1.84 10.02
N ALA A 562 6.67 -2.75 9.66
CA ALA A 562 5.25 -2.50 9.87
C ALA A 562 4.99 -2.13 11.36
N PRO A 563 4.13 -1.13 11.68
CA PRO A 563 4.02 -0.54 13.03
C PRO A 563 3.74 -1.52 14.17
N PHE A 564 3.15 -2.69 13.88
CA PHE A 564 2.86 -3.73 14.87
C PHE A 564 4.08 -4.61 15.22
N LEU A 565 5.07 -4.69 14.32
CA LEU A 565 6.27 -5.48 14.52
C LEU A 565 7.21 -4.79 15.52
N GLU A 566 7.28 -3.46 15.47
CA GLU A 566 8.13 -2.61 16.32
C GLU A 566 7.87 -2.82 17.83
N ASN A 567 6.59 -2.95 18.23
CA ASN A 567 6.20 -3.21 19.62
C ASN A 567 6.68 -4.58 20.15
N TYR A 568 6.73 -5.61 19.31
CA TYR A 568 7.22 -6.93 19.70
C TYR A 568 8.74 -6.99 19.66
N LEU A 569 9.35 -6.31 18.69
CA LEU A 569 10.79 -6.29 18.54
C LEU A 569 11.52 -5.52 19.65
N ASN A 570 10.80 -4.68 20.42
CA ASN A 570 11.32 -3.96 21.58
C ASN A 570 11.13 -4.68 22.92
N THR A 571 10.67 -5.93 22.94
CA THR A 571 10.54 -6.68 24.20
C THR A 571 11.91 -7.05 24.79
N SER A 572 12.03 -6.96 26.11
CA SER A 572 13.24 -7.39 26.84
C SER A 572 13.22 -8.87 27.25
N VAL A 573 12.12 -9.58 27.00
CA VAL A 573 11.91 -10.98 27.37
C VAL A 573 11.42 -11.82 26.20
N ASN A 574 11.75 -13.10 26.19
CA ASN A 574 11.15 -14.08 25.29
C ASN A 574 9.68 -14.29 25.70
N ARG A 575 8.78 -14.34 24.72
CA ARG A 575 7.37 -14.67 24.95
C ARG A 575 7.11 -16.16 24.81
N PHE A 576 7.86 -16.83 23.94
CA PHE A 576 7.87 -18.28 23.88
C PHE A 576 8.69 -18.83 25.06
N THR A 577 8.05 -19.62 25.92
CA THR A 577 8.71 -20.35 27.00
C THR A 577 8.38 -21.83 26.87
N GLY A 578 9.41 -22.67 26.88
CA GLY A 578 9.29 -24.11 26.67
C GLY A 578 10.32 -24.64 25.70
N SER A 579 9.97 -25.70 24.97
CA SER A 579 10.86 -26.40 24.04
C SER A 579 10.21 -26.65 22.69
N ALA A 580 11.01 -26.70 21.64
CA ALA A 580 10.57 -27.06 20.29
C ALA A 580 11.67 -27.84 19.54
N THR A 581 11.27 -28.82 18.74
CA THR A 581 12.15 -29.50 17.78
C THR A 581 11.64 -29.24 16.38
N LEU A 582 12.50 -28.70 15.52
CA LEU A 582 12.20 -28.30 14.15
C LEU A 582 13.06 -29.12 13.19
N LEU A 583 12.44 -29.69 12.16
CA LEU A 583 13.11 -30.36 11.06
C LEU A 583 13.11 -29.44 9.84
N PHE A 584 14.28 -29.22 9.26
CA PHE A 584 14.44 -28.43 8.05
C PHE A 584 14.88 -29.32 6.89
N LYS A 585 14.43 -28.95 5.69
CA LYS A 585 14.85 -29.53 4.42
C LYS A 585 15.05 -28.41 3.42
N TRP A 586 16.21 -28.37 2.78
CA TRP A 586 16.53 -27.44 1.70
C TRP A 586 16.90 -28.23 0.44
N VAL A 587 16.28 -27.88 -0.68
CA VAL A 587 16.56 -28.41 -2.01
C VAL A 587 17.10 -27.27 -2.86
N GLN A 588 18.34 -27.40 -3.32
CA GLN A 588 19.00 -26.47 -4.22
C GLN A 588 19.76 -27.27 -5.28
N ASP A 589 19.58 -26.94 -6.56
CA ASP A 589 20.26 -27.61 -7.70
C ASP A 589 20.21 -29.15 -7.63
N ASN A 590 19.03 -29.72 -7.34
CA ASN A 590 18.77 -31.15 -7.14
C ASN A 590 19.52 -31.83 -5.96
N LYS A 591 20.21 -31.07 -5.10
CA LYS A 591 20.77 -31.57 -3.84
C LYS A 591 19.79 -31.28 -2.71
N THR A 592 19.54 -32.30 -1.88
CA THR A 592 18.70 -32.17 -0.68
C THR A 592 19.58 -32.21 0.56
N ILE A 593 19.45 -31.20 1.42
CA ILE A 593 20.11 -31.12 2.73
C ILE A 593 19.01 -31.08 3.80
N THR A 594 19.19 -31.84 4.87
CA THR A 594 18.27 -31.86 6.01
C THR A 594 19.04 -31.71 7.32
N TRP A 595 18.49 -30.96 8.26
CA TRP A 595 19.06 -30.77 9.59
C TRP A 595 17.95 -30.58 10.61
N THR A 596 18.29 -30.82 11.88
CA THR A 596 17.37 -30.68 13.00
C THR A 596 17.81 -29.53 13.87
N VAL A 597 16.86 -28.72 14.34
CA VAL A 597 17.08 -27.66 15.31
C VAL A 597 16.28 -27.98 16.56
N ARG A 598 16.95 -28.04 17.71
CA ARG A 598 16.32 -28.11 19.02
C ARG A 598 16.41 -26.75 19.69
N TYR A 599 15.30 -26.27 20.20
CA TYR A 599 15.17 -24.95 20.79
C TYR A 599 14.56 -25.06 22.19
N TRP A 600 15.14 -24.32 23.14
CA TRP A 600 14.57 -24.16 24.47
C TRP A 600 14.62 -22.70 24.88
N SER A 601 13.62 -22.22 25.60
CA SER A 601 13.55 -20.84 26.04
C SER A 601 12.85 -20.67 27.38
N THR A 602 13.42 -19.80 28.20
CA THR A 602 12.78 -19.16 29.35
C THR A 602 12.56 -17.68 29.00
N ALA A 603 11.88 -16.93 29.87
CA ALA A 603 11.67 -15.50 29.66
C ALA A 603 12.98 -14.70 29.44
N GLU A 604 14.09 -15.13 30.04
CA GLU A 604 15.36 -14.39 30.02
C GLU A 604 16.42 -15.02 29.10
N ARG A 605 16.34 -16.33 28.80
CA ARG A 605 17.36 -17.06 28.04
C ARG A 605 16.76 -17.96 26.98
N SER A 606 17.45 -18.08 25.86
CA SER A 606 17.12 -19.08 24.83
C SER A 606 18.38 -19.82 24.38
N VAL A 607 18.21 -21.09 24.05
CA VAL A 607 19.26 -21.91 23.44
C VAL A 607 18.72 -22.56 22.18
N LEU A 608 19.50 -22.46 21.10
CA LEU A 608 19.25 -23.10 19.83
C LEU A 608 20.41 -24.04 19.53
N ILE A 609 20.12 -25.28 19.16
CA ILE A 609 21.12 -26.28 18.81
C ILE A 609 20.74 -26.90 17.47
N SER A 610 21.57 -26.68 16.45
CA SER A 610 21.39 -27.24 15.12
C SER A 610 22.34 -28.41 14.90
N THR A 611 21.84 -29.50 14.30
CA THR A 611 22.60 -30.70 13.96
C THR A 611 22.29 -31.15 12.54
N SER A 612 23.34 -31.34 11.75
CA SER A 612 23.28 -31.83 10.36
C SER A 612 24.21 -33.03 10.16
N SER A 613 24.00 -33.80 9.09
CA SER A 613 24.91 -34.86 8.67
C SER A 613 26.07 -34.36 7.82
N GLU A 614 26.24 -33.05 7.66
CA GLU A 614 27.33 -32.45 6.88
C GLU A 614 28.67 -32.63 7.59
N ALA A 615 29.76 -32.64 6.82
CA ALA A 615 31.10 -32.75 7.38
C ALA A 615 31.42 -31.54 8.28
N LEU A 616 32.02 -31.77 9.45
CA LEU A 616 32.41 -30.72 10.37
C LEU A 616 33.66 -29.95 9.87
N PRO A 617 33.86 -28.68 10.25
CA PRO A 617 32.84 -27.81 10.85
C PRO A 617 31.75 -27.51 9.80
N SER A 618 30.49 -27.63 10.21
CA SER A 618 29.35 -27.31 9.35
C SER A 618 28.67 -26.05 9.86
N ILE A 619 28.28 -25.17 8.94
CA ILE A 619 27.48 -23.99 9.26
C ILE A 619 26.12 -24.37 9.86
N ARG A 620 25.65 -25.61 9.66
CA ARG A 620 24.39 -26.16 10.19
C ARG A 620 24.57 -27.08 11.40
N THR A 621 25.79 -27.26 11.90
CA THR A 621 26.06 -27.97 13.14
C THR A 621 26.70 -27.02 14.15
N ARG A 622 25.85 -26.19 14.77
CA ARG A 622 26.22 -25.07 15.65
C ARG A 622 25.16 -24.85 16.74
N ALA A 623 25.53 -24.19 17.83
CA ALA A 623 24.59 -23.82 18.88
C ALA A 623 24.72 -22.35 19.28
N TRP A 624 23.63 -21.74 19.74
CA TRP A 624 23.58 -20.37 20.25
C TRP A 624 22.91 -20.36 21.61
N ILE A 625 23.53 -19.68 22.58
CA ILE A 625 22.88 -19.26 23.81
C ILE A 625 22.71 -17.75 23.75
N ILE A 626 21.49 -17.28 23.94
CA ILE A 626 21.14 -15.86 24.01
C ILE A 626 20.64 -15.58 25.42
N ASP A 627 21.35 -14.73 26.15
CA ASP A 627 20.98 -14.26 27.47
C ASP A 627 20.58 -12.78 27.37
N ARG A 628 19.26 -12.52 27.35
CA ARG A 628 18.73 -11.17 27.22
C ARG A 628 18.97 -10.33 28.46
N LYS A 629 19.09 -10.97 29.63
CA LYS A 629 19.34 -10.29 30.89
C LYS A 629 20.80 -9.88 31.05
N ALA A 630 21.71 -10.77 30.67
CA ALA A 630 23.13 -10.46 30.60
C ALA A 630 23.48 -9.57 29.41
N GLY A 631 22.61 -9.51 28.39
CA GLY A 631 22.86 -8.76 27.17
C GLY A 631 23.93 -9.42 26.30
N THR A 632 24.03 -10.75 26.31
CA THR A 632 25.08 -11.51 25.61
C THR A 632 24.53 -12.63 24.73
N GLU A 633 25.29 -12.95 23.69
CA GLU A 633 25.11 -14.13 22.86
C GLU A 633 26.42 -14.92 22.84
N THR A 634 26.33 -16.25 22.96
CA THR A 634 27.44 -17.17 22.79
C THR A 634 27.11 -18.18 21.70
N GLU A 635 27.84 -18.13 20.60
CA GLU A 635 27.84 -19.14 19.55
C GLU A 635 28.84 -20.26 19.91
N TYR A 636 28.50 -21.51 19.59
CA TYR A 636 29.33 -22.68 19.78
C TYR A 636 29.51 -23.41 18.45
N GLU A 637 30.75 -23.46 17.96
CA GLU A 637 31.12 -24.21 16.76
C GLU A 637 31.58 -25.62 17.15
N PHE A 638 31.08 -26.63 16.43
CA PHE A 638 31.51 -28.02 16.61
C PHE A 638 32.53 -28.42 15.54
N ASN A 639 33.77 -28.63 15.98
CA ASN A 639 34.92 -28.84 15.12
C ASN A 639 35.16 -30.31 14.76
N LYS A 640 35.98 -30.56 13.74
CA LYS A 640 36.35 -31.91 13.24
C LYS A 640 36.92 -32.82 14.33
N ASP A 641 37.66 -32.25 15.28
CA ASP A 641 38.28 -32.91 16.42
C ASP A 641 37.30 -33.19 17.57
N SER A 642 36.00 -32.95 17.36
CA SER A 642 34.96 -32.99 18.37
C SER A 642 35.11 -31.97 19.51
N ILE A 643 35.91 -30.91 19.31
CA ILE A 643 36.00 -29.80 20.24
C ILE A 643 34.85 -28.83 19.98
N VAL A 644 34.24 -28.35 21.07
CA VAL A 644 33.23 -27.29 21.02
C VAL A 644 33.90 -25.98 21.39
N THR A 645 33.94 -25.03 20.46
CA THR A 645 34.59 -23.73 20.66
C THR A 645 33.54 -22.63 20.84
N PRO A 646 33.52 -21.92 21.98
CA PRO A 646 32.59 -20.81 22.20
C PRO A 646 33.12 -19.47 21.66
N TYR A 647 32.23 -18.67 21.09
CA TYR A 647 32.45 -17.29 20.67
C TYR A 647 31.35 -16.41 21.29
N SER A 648 31.74 -15.51 22.20
CA SER A 648 30.78 -14.65 22.91
C SER A 648 30.85 -13.22 22.42
N GLN A 649 29.69 -12.59 22.29
CA GLN A 649 29.54 -11.18 21.93
C GLN A 649 28.40 -10.53 22.71
N ALA A 650 28.38 -9.20 22.76
CA ALA A 650 27.24 -8.46 23.29
C ALA A 650 26.06 -8.53 22.31
N LEU A 651 24.84 -8.57 22.85
CA LEU A 651 23.63 -8.38 22.06
C LEU A 651 23.61 -6.96 21.49
N ARG A 652 23.11 -6.85 20.26
CA ARG A 652 23.05 -5.58 19.57
C ARG A 652 21.91 -4.72 20.11
N THR A 653 22.14 -3.42 20.12
CA THR A 653 21.16 -2.42 20.55
C THR A 653 20.34 -1.85 19.40
N SER A 654 20.75 -2.08 18.15
CA SER A 654 20.09 -1.58 16.93
C SER A 654 19.98 -2.66 15.85
N PHE A 655 18.99 -2.51 14.96
CA PHE A 655 18.81 -3.38 13.80
C PHE A 655 19.85 -3.06 12.72
N LEU A 656 20.36 -4.12 12.08
CA LEU A 656 21.45 -4.02 11.10
C LEU A 656 20.99 -3.99 9.66
N SER A 657 19.83 -4.57 9.39
CA SER A 657 19.37 -4.80 8.03
C SER A 657 18.35 -3.74 7.63
N THR A 658 18.50 -3.22 6.42
CA THR A 658 17.48 -2.42 5.73
C THR A 658 16.41 -3.32 5.09
N ALA A 659 16.65 -4.63 4.99
CA ALA A 659 15.69 -5.60 4.47
C ALA A 659 14.66 -5.99 5.56
N PRO A 660 13.39 -6.24 5.18
CA PRO A 660 12.36 -6.62 6.13
C PRO A 660 12.73 -7.92 6.85
N PRO A 661 12.50 -8.00 8.18
CA PRO A 661 12.92 -9.12 9.03
C PRO A 661 12.24 -10.45 8.71
N PHE A 662 11.05 -10.37 8.13
CA PHE A 662 10.20 -11.47 7.71
C PHE A 662 9.54 -11.11 6.39
N LEU A 663 9.26 -12.12 5.56
CA LEU A 663 8.37 -11.94 4.42
C LEU A 663 6.95 -11.62 4.90
N LEU A 664 6.31 -10.61 4.30
CA LEU A 664 4.96 -10.17 4.68
C LEU A 664 3.92 -11.21 4.27
N ASP A 665 3.25 -11.83 5.23
CA ASP A 665 2.25 -12.86 4.98
C ASP A 665 0.84 -12.43 5.37
N THR A 666 -0.15 -12.94 4.64
CA THR A 666 -1.57 -12.77 4.96
C THR A 666 -2.12 -14.10 5.49
N ALA A 667 -3.02 -14.04 6.47
CA ALA A 667 -3.79 -15.22 6.85
C ALA A 667 -4.82 -15.49 5.76
N ILE A 668 -4.69 -16.62 5.07
CA ILE A 668 -5.56 -17.01 3.96
C ILE A 668 -6.10 -18.40 4.30
N GLY A 669 -7.40 -18.65 4.19
CA GLY A 669 -7.93 -20.02 4.12
C GLY A 669 -8.20 -20.76 5.45
N PRO A 670 -8.64 -22.03 5.34
CA PRO A 670 -9.19 -22.81 6.46
C PRO A 670 -8.11 -23.23 7.46
N ARG A 671 -8.53 -23.47 8.70
CA ARG A 671 -7.65 -24.04 9.74
C ARG A 671 -7.32 -25.50 9.42
N GLN A 672 -6.06 -25.88 9.57
CA GLN A 672 -5.63 -27.28 9.51
C GLN A 672 -5.08 -27.69 10.88
N THR A 673 -5.37 -28.91 11.29
CA THR A 673 -4.72 -29.51 12.46
C THR A 673 -3.28 -29.91 12.12
N VAL A 674 -2.31 -29.32 12.83
CA VAL A 674 -0.89 -29.69 12.79
C VAL A 674 -0.44 -29.92 14.23
N LEU A 675 0.14 -31.09 14.53
CA LEU A 675 0.49 -31.52 15.90
C LEU A 675 -0.68 -31.39 16.90
N ASP A 676 -1.88 -31.83 16.50
CA ASP A 676 -3.11 -31.73 17.29
C ASP A 676 -3.54 -30.28 17.65
N ARG A 677 -2.96 -29.28 16.98
CA ARG A 677 -3.29 -27.86 17.15
C ARG A 677 -3.95 -27.30 15.91
N SER A 678 -4.98 -26.50 16.11
CA SER A 678 -5.67 -25.78 15.04
C SER A 678 -4.80 -24.62 14.53
N CYS A 679 -4.16 -24.81 13.38
CA CYS A 679 -3.28 -23.81 12.79
C CYS A 679 -3.99 -22.93 11.77
N ILE A 680 -3.67 -21.64 11.79
CA ILE A 680 -4.08 -20.66 10.78
C ILE A 680 -3.13 -20.77 9.59
N TYR A 681 -3.68 -20.92 8.39
CA TYR A 681 -2.88 -20.86 7.17
C TYR A 681 -2.51 -19.42 6.86
N ARG A 682 -1.22 -19.19 6.59
CA ARG A 682 -0.65 -17.91 6.21
C ARG A 682 0.15 -18.07 4.94
N ARG A 683 -0.09 -17.23 3.94
CA ARG A 683 0.65 -17.25 2.69
C ARG A 683 1.36 -15.93 2.50
N HIS A 684 2.63 -16.03 2.10
CA HIS A 684 3.31 -14.96 1.42
C HIS A 684 3.47 -15.36 -0.04
N GLN A 685 3.09 -14.47 -0.96
CA GLN A 685 3.19 -14.70 -2.39
C GLN A 685 3.93 -13.51 -3.01
N GLY A 686 5.19 -13.72 -3.35
CA GLY A 686 5.93 -12.91 -4.31
C GLY A 686 5.81 -13.54 -5.72
N THR A 687 6.50 -12.98 -6.70
CA THR A 687 6.48 -13.50 -8.09
C THR A 687 7.40 -14.68 -8.31
N LEU A 688 8.63 -14.63 -7.80
CA LEU A 688 9.56 -15.77 -7.87
C LEU A 688 9.53 -16.65 -6.63
N TYR A 689 8.86 -16.21 -5.57
CA TYR A 689 8.85 -16.92 -4.31
C TYR A 689 7.47 -17.00 -3.68
N ARG A 690 7.17 -18.15 -3.11
CA ARG A 690 5.93 -18.45 -2.41
C ARG A 690 6.28 -19.11 -1.08
N ARG A 691 5.58 -18.71 -0.03
CA ARG A 691 5.75 -19.32 1.29
C ARG A 691 4.40 -19.61 1.91
N ASP A 692 4.17 -20.88 2.20
CA ASP A 692 2.97 -21.43 2.81
C ASP A 692 3.28 -21.81 4.25
N ALA A 693 2.68 -21.14 5.22
CA ALA A 693 2.91 -21.37 6.64
C ALA A 693 1.61 -21.76 7.37
N TRP A 694 1.69 -22.69 8.29
CA TRP A 694 0.61 -23.10 9.18
C TRP A 694 1.00 -22.71 10.60
N CYS A 695 0.30 -21.75 11.17
CA CYS A 695 0.68 -21.07 12.40
C CYS A 695 -0.27 -21.39 13.54
N ASP A 696 0.28 -21.81 14.67
CA ASP A 696 -0.46 -21.97 15.91
C ASP A 696 -0.69 -20.60 16.56
N ALA A 697 -1.96 -20.20 16.66
CA ALA A 697 -2.35 -18.88 17.16
C ALA A 697 -2.07 -18.69 18.65
N GLU A 698 -2.02 -19.77 19.43
CA GLU A 698 -1.91 -19.72 20.89
C GLU A 698 -0.45 -19.74 21.38
N THR A 699 0.48 -20.13 20.51
CA THR A 699 1.90 -20.23 20.85
C THR A 699 2.68 -19.04 20.30
N PRO A 700 3.38 -18.26 21.16
CA PRO A 700 4.25 -17.18 20.71
C PRO A 700 5.37 -17.66 19.79
N SER A 701 5.75 -16.83 18.82
CA SER A 701 6.76 -17.19 17.82
C SER A 701 8.20 -17.14 18.35
N LEU A 702 8.91 -18.27 18.28
CA LEU A 702 10.34 -18.34 18.57
C LEU A 702 11.18 -17.53 17.57
N TYR A 703 10.71 -17.39 16.32
CA TYR A 703 11.42 -16.61 15.30
C TYR A 703 11.40 -15.12 15.67
N MET A 704 10.26 -14.63 16.15
CA MET A 704 10.14 -13.25 16.62
C MET A 704 11.01 -13.01 17.85
N ASP A 705 11.08 -13.97 18.78
CA ASP A 705 11.93 -13.85 19.96
C ASP A 705 13.43 -13.86 19.59
N LEU A 706 13.87 -14.73 18.68
CA LEU A 706 15.26 -14.75 18.23
C LEU A 706 15.65 -13.45 17.51
N TYR A 707 14.80 -12.97 16.61
CA TYR A 707 15.07 -11.73 15.89
C TYR A 707 15.06 -10.50 16.80
N ALA A 708 14.09 -10.42 17.74
CA ALA A 708 14.00 -9.32 18.70
C ALA A 708 15.23 -9.24 19.62
N ALA A 709 15.78 -10.39 20.03
CA ALA A 709 16.97 -10.44 20.88
C ALA A 709 18.24 -10.01 20.15
N ARG A 710 18.40 -10.46 18.90
CA ARG A 710 19.65 -10.26 18.12
C ARG A 710 19.65 -9.02 17.24
N LYS A 711 18.46 -8.47 16.95
CA LYS A 711 18.25 -7.36 16.01
C LYS A 711 18.72 -7.67 14.58
N GLY A 712 18.71 -8.94 14.21
CA GLY A 712 19.19 -9.43 12.92
C GLY A 712 19.28 -10.96 12.84
N TRP A 713 19.41 -11.48 11.62
CA TRP A 713 19.56 -12.92 11.37
C TRP A 713 21.01 -13.38 11.16
N GLU A 714 21.96 -12.46 11.01
CA GLU A 714 23.38 -12.74 10.70
C GLU A 714 23.91 -13.96 11.47
N GLY A 715 24.49 -14.94 10.76
CA GLY A 715 25.00 -16.19 11.33
C GLY A 715 23.96 -17.29 11.59
N MET A 716 22.71 -16.95 11.98
CA MET A 716 21.63 -17.92 12.19
C MET A 716 20.78 -18.17 10.94
N ASP A 717 20.84 -17.29 9.94
CA ASP A 717 19.99 -17.38 8.75
C ASP A 717 20.25 -18.66 7.93
N HIS A 718 21.48 -19.16 7.94
CA HIS A 718 21.84 -20.41 7.26
C HIS A 718 21.24 -21.68 7.90
N ILE A 719 20.67 -21.54 9.10
CA ILE A 719 20.06 -22.61 9.89
C ILE A 719 18.54 -22.46 9.93
N LEU A 720 18.07 -21.25 10.20
CA LEU A 720 16.65 -20.98 10.42
C LEU A 720 15.95 -20.45 9.19
N PHE A 721 16.67 -19.87 8.22
CA PHE A 721 16.10 -19.12 7.10
C PHE A 721 15.05 -18.14 7.62
N GLY A 722 15.46 -17.29 8.56
CA GLY A 722 14.56 -16.55 9.44
C GLY A 722 13.63 -15.62 8.68
N GLN A 723 14.15 -15.00 7.62
CA GLN A 723 13.37 -14.16 6.73
C GLN A 723 12.35 -14.96 5.91
N GLN A 724 12.76 -16.11 5.36
CA GLN A 724 11.97 -16.93 4.44
C GLN A 724 10.96 -17.84 5.13
N LEU A 725 11.23 -18.31 6.36
CA LEU A 725 10.41 -19.28 7.08
C LEU A 725 9.69 -18.68 8.29
N GLY A 726 10.18 -17.57 8.83
CA GLY A 726 9.44 -16.80 9.82
C GLY A 726 8.16 -16.19 9.23
N THR A 727 7.23 -15.82 10.10
CA THR A 727 5.93 -15.22 9.75
C THR A 727 5.87 -13.81 10.31
N CYS A 728 5.20 -12.85 9.66
CA CYS A 728 4.99 -11.52 10.25
C CYS A 728 3.83 -11.49 11.26
N ALA A 729 3.62 -12.57 12.01
CA ALA A 729 2.61 -12.71 13.06
C ALA A 729 3.24 -13.14 14.38
N TYR A 730 2.57 -12.83 15.51
CA TYR A 730 3.01 -13.25 16.85
C TYR A 730 2.90 -14.76 17.11
N THR A 731 2.41 -15.50 16.12
CA THR A 731 2.02 -16.91 16.20
C THR A 731 3.13 -17.82 15.70
N GLN A 732 3.35 -18.95 16.36
CA GLN A 732 4.41 -19.88 16.02
C GLN A 732 4.09 -20.64 14.72
N PRO A 733 4.91 -20.55 13.67
CA PRO A 733 4.78 -21.45 12.52
C PRO A 733 5.13 -22.89 12.92
N LEU A 734 4.21 -23.83 12.66
CA LEU A 734 4.38 -25.27 12.90
C LEU A 734 4.77 -26.03 11.62
N LYS A 735 4.40 -25.54 10.45
CA LYS A 735 4.79 -26.09 9.15
C LYS A 735 4.94 -24.95 8.17
N VAL A 736 6.06 -24.88 7.46
CA VAL A 736 6.32 -23.85 6.45
C VAL A 736 6.96 -24.50 5.23
N ASP A 737 6.45 -24.18 4.06
CA ASP A 737 7.01 -24.57 2.78
C ASP A 737 7.30 -23.28 1.98
N TYR A 738 8.57 -22.97 1.74
CA TYR A 738 9.07 -21.87 0.92
C TYR A 738 9.59 -22.42 -0.41
N VAL A 739 9.18 -21.80 -1.51
CA VAL A 739 9.63 -22.08 -2.86
C VAL A 739 10.17 -20.76 -3.40
N GLY A 740 11.42 -20.73 -3.84
CA GLY A 740 12.05 -19.64 -4.57
C GLY A 740 12.60 -20.11 -5.91
N PRO A 741 13.27 -19.22 -6.68
CA PRO A 741 13.69 -19.54 -8.05
C PRO A 741 14.71 -20.68 -8.17
N LYS A 742 15.57 -20.86 -7.16
CA LYS A 742 16.58 -21.93 -7.11
C LYS A 742 16.50 -22.81 -5.86
N ASP A 743 15.63 -22.45 -4.92
CA ASP A 743 15.61 -23.01 -3.57
C ASP A 743 14.20 -23.46 -3.18
N GLN A 744 14.05 -24.67 -2.68
CA GLN A 744 12.86 -25.09 -1.94
C GLN A 744 13.26 -25.41 -0.51
N ILE A 745 12.71 -24.65 0.43
CA ILE A 745 13.02 -24.80 1.86
C ILE A 745 11.74 -25.17 2.57
N SER A 746 11.77 -26.19 3.40
CA SER A 746 10.63 -26.55 4.25
C SER A 746 11.08 -26.71 5.69
N MET A 747 10.21 -26.31 6.60
CA MET A 747 10.36 -26.49 8.03
C MET A 747 9.09 -27.14 8.59
N ARG A 748 9.28 -28.11 9.48
CA ARG A 748 8.19 -28.71 10.24
C ARG A 748 8.60 -28.83 11.70
N VAL A 749 7.73 -28.37 12.59
CA VAL A 749 7.84 -28.64 14.02
C VAL A 749 7.46 -30.10 14.24
N VAL A 750 8.32 -30.85 14.91
CA VAL A 750 8.14 -32.26 15.24
C VAL A 750 7.56 -32.39 16.66
N SER A 751 8.00 -31.54 17.57
CA SER A 751 7.50 -31.46 18.93
C SER A 751 7.56 -30.02 19.43
N ILE A 752 6.58 -29.64 20.25
CA ILE A 752 6.54 -28.31 20.87
C ILE A 752 5.82 -28.41 22.21
N SER A 753 6.45 -27.94 23.28
CA SER A 753 5.95 -28.00 24.65
C SER A 753 6.14 -26.64 25.32
N ARG A 754 5.21 -26.29 26.21
CA ARG A 754 5.31 -25.10 27.09
C ARG A 754 5.71 -25.46 28.53
N GLU A 755 6.14 -26.70 28.74
CA GLU A 755 6.61 -27.17 30.05
C GLU A 755 7.89 -26.45 30.50
N PRO A 756 8.18 -26.41 31.81
CA PRO A 756 9.41 -25.84 32.34
C PRO A 756 10.66 -26.42 31.67
N VAL A 757 11.59 -25.54 31.29
CA VAL A 757 12.85 -25.92 30.65
C VAL A 757 13.85 -26.40 31.70
N ASP A 758 14.47 -27.58 31.48
CA ASP A 758 15.60 -28.05 32.29
C ASP A 758 16.78 -27.06 32.18
N PRO A 759 17.25 -26.46 33.28
CA PRO A 759 18.38 -25.53 33.25
C PRO A 759 19.67 -26.09 32.63
N ASN A 760 19.84 -27.41 32.58
CA ASN A 760 21.03 -28.04 31.99
C ASN A 760 21.12 -27.89 30.47
N VAL A 761 20.01 -27.58 29.77
CA VAL A 761 20.04 -27.37 28.31
C VAL A 761 20.86 -26.14 27.91
N PHE A 762 21.07 -25.19 28.82
CA PHE A 762 21.93 -24.01 28.63
C PHE A 762 23.42 -24.29 28.85
N LYS A 763 23.82 -25.56 28.99
CA LYS A 763 25.23 -25.98 29.03
C LYS A 763 25.55 -26.73 27.75
N ILE A 764 26.22 -26.07 26.80
CA ILE A 764 26.65 -26.71 25.55
C ILE A 764 27.87 -27.57 25.80
N THR A 765 27.76 -28.85 25.44
CA THR A 765 28.84 -29.84 25.47
C THR A 765 28.87 -30.60 24.14
N LYS A 766 29.87 -31.46 23.94
CA LYS A 766 29.89 -32.37 22.78
C LYS A 766 28.59 -33.20 22.68
N ALA A 767 28.06 -33.66 23.81
CA ALA A 767 26.83 -34.46 23.85
C ALA A 767 25.60 -33.67 23.38
N SER A 768 25.64 -32.34 23.44
CA SER A 768 24.56 -31.47 22.97
C SER A 768 24.35 -31.53 21.46
N PHE A 769 25.33 -31.99 20.67
CA PHE A 769 25.22 -32.13 19.21
C PHE A 769 24.79 -33.53 18.74
N THR A 770 24.53 -34.43 19.69
CA THR A 770 23.98 -35.76 19.40
C THR A 770 22.44 -35.67 19.36
N PRO A 771 21.77 -36.24 18.33
CA PRO A 771 20.31 -36.22 18.19
C PRO A 771 19.55 -36.69 19.43
#